data_AF-A2GDP6-F1
#
_entry.id   AF-A2GDP6-F1
#
_cell.length_a   1.000
_cell.length_b   1.000
_cell.length_c   1.000
_cell.angle_alpha   90.00
_cell.angle_beta   90.00
_cell.angle_gamma   90.00
#
_symmetry.space_group_name_H-M   'P 1'
#
loop_
_entity.id
_entity.type
_entity.pdbx_description
1 polymer ?
#
loop_
_entity_poly.entity_id
_entity_poly.type
_entity_poly.pdbx_seq_one_letter_code
_entity_poly.pdbx_strand_id
1 'polypeptide(L)'
;MSVYLVSFWYVSFHHSLMYKTTSQSSKISTHVLAIYIAVGPFILIPISVQYFGQIISSLIVGRTKDVVSIVSSIIGILIVIPYLWIMVKAYLITLTFRPCSFMSIEASPQWKFFFTTLIVTFVSSLTTYFQKWPSLAMICISAAGYVYCGTTCFNGGNFVLELHQVMVLGGSFLGFILCCMNLYALLSLKRWNEIFFEIFIAIAVACFLLTQVYVRLRYKRDLVILDKSEESQDITLFVSKGKFRRVVGTGYTFCHPACINFSVFKAAIVEWPESIDLWAEYAKFVAIYPELTPTLIYIGQSINALNLKDSISTIIMSNIGYIMNTRETKITPALTSKISKLNKIFNKAKNRIRNIWDLILQGSVAEINHAIKSANEAVELADVEVSQLKSLYLNNRFVARQYAKFQGDINANAVEYKVWMENVIQLQAGKQVCADIVHGLGVFVFPSLPESVEGSDGKNMMSLTEMESVEELNDEQQAEEDANIEVLATLTRQIEKQRIPAIKCMYMSTCLGWFFTVFVPILALIIYYTTFREDLNAPLVFMYGISYMRNLLNMLAAFTAKFLFEELPDPKSPEEKVTDVIHLQEGFPLTGFGDDVRSREILKYLAAQVSSTSSMMSSLRSYKFGNELLEKARDMVFGSTIVFNFYTNRSMEYPMKSSVAQIAALIATHIGSLITDDEITYDDARGSDYLTATNNNDLATEQMSSALLVCLEYILKQD
;
A
#
# COMPACT_ATOMS: atom_id res chain seq x y z
N MET A 1 -1.90 -4.96 6.31
CA MET A 1 -1.26 -4.74 4.99
C MET A 1 -1.00 -6.04 4.24
N SER A 2 -0.28 -6.99 4.83
CA SER A 2 0.03 -8.30 4.22
C SER A 2 -1.24 -9.05 3.79
N VAL A 3 -2.30 -9.01 4.60
CA VAL A 3 -3.62 -9.57 4.27
C VAL A 3 -4.22 -8.95 3.00
N TYR A 4 -4.07 -7.64 2.79
CA TYR A 4 -4.56 -6.98 1.57
C TYR A 4 -3.80 -7.45 0.33
N LEU A 5 -2.47 -7.52 0.39
CA LEU A 5 -1.66 -7.99 -0.74
C LEU A 5 -1.90 -9.48 -1.04
N VAL A 6 -2.09 -10.32 -0.02
CA VAL A 6 -2.44 -11.73 -0.18
C VAL A 6 -3.85 -11.87 -0.77
N SER A 7 -4.81 -11.09 -0.29
CA SER A 7 -6.18 -11.08 -0.84
C SER A 7 -6.20 -10.66 -2.31
N PHE A 8 -5.35 -9.70 -2.70
CA PHE A 8 -5.20 -9.31 -4.10
C PHE A 8 -4.65 -10.44 -4.97
N TRP A 9 -3.63 -11.15 -4.49
CA TRP A 9 -3.09 -12.32 -5.18
C TRP A 9 -4.13 -13.42 -5.34
N TYR A 10 -4.89 -13.69 -4.28
CA TYR A 10 -5.97 -14.65 -4.32
C TYR A 10 -7.06 -14.25 -5.33
N VAL A 11 -7.49 -12.98 -5.32
CA VAL A 11 -8.47 -12.45 -6.28
C VAL A 11 -7.93 -12.51 -7.71
N SER A 12 -6.69 -12.10 -7.94
CA SER A 12 -6.08 -12.12 -9.28
C SER A 12 -5.90 -13.53 -9.83
N PHE A 13 -5.50 -14.47 -8.98
CA PHE A 13 -5.34 -15.87 -9.34
C PHE A 13 -6.69 -16.53 -9.62
N HIS A 14 -7.68 -16.32 -8.73
CA HIS A 14 -9.04 -16.79 -8.93
C HIS A 14 -9.64 -16.19 -10.21
N HIS A 15 -9.43 -14.90 -10.46
CA HIS A 15 -9.92 -14.22 -11.65
C HIS A 15 -9.24 -14.73 -12.93
N SER A 16 -7.94 -15.05 -12.89
CA SER A 16 -7.21 -15.68 -13.99
C SER A 16 -7.75 -17.09 -14.30
N LEU A 17 -8.02 -17.88 -13.25
CA LEU A 17 -8.63 -19.20 -13.41
C LEU A 17 -10.05 -19.10 -13.99
N MET A 18 -10.86 -18.18 -13.47
CA MET A 18 -12.20 -17.91 -13.98
C MET A 18 -12.15 -17.47 -15.44
N TYR A 19 -11.26 -16.54 -15.80
CA TYR A 19 -11.11 -16.11 -17.19
C TYR A 19 -10.68 -17.27 -18.10
N LYS A 20 -9.80 -18.17 -17.62
CA LYS A 20 -9.42 -19.36 -18.37
C LYS A 20 -10.60 -20.31 -18.59
N THR A 21 -11.52 -20.43 -17.63
CA THR A 21 -12.67 -21.34 -17.73
C THR A 21 -13.85 -20.73 -18.46
N THR A 22 -14.16 -19.45 -18.26
CA THR A 22 -15.38 -18.80 -18.79
C THR A 22 -15.11 -17.87 -19.96
N SER A 23 -13.86 -17.47 -20.23
CA SER A 23 -13.48 -16.42 -21.19
C SER A 23 -14.21 -15.08 -21.02
N GLN A 24 -14.93 -14.91 -19.91
CA GLN A 24 -15.68 -13.73 -19.57
C GLN A 24 -15.16 -13.19 -18.24
N SER A 25 -14.83 -11.91 -18.24
CA SER A 25 -14.38 -11.20 -17.03
C SER A 25 -15.53 -10.39 -16.46
N SER A 26 -15.85 -10.59 -15.17
CA SER A 26 -16.78 -9.71 -14.45
C SER A 26 -16.30 -8.26 -14.55
N LYS A 27 -17.17 -7.36 -15.02
CA LYS A 27 -16.86 -5.93 -15.18
C LYS A 27 -16.31 -5.33 -13.88
N ILE A 28 -16.94 -5.64 -12.75
CA ILE A 28 -16.54 -5.13 -11.42
C ILE A 28 -15.11 -5.58 -11.08
N SER A 29 -14.81 -6.86 -11.27
CA SER A 29 -13.47 -7.41 -11.01
C SER A 29 -12.41 -6.76 -11.90
N THR A 30 -12.72 -6.56 -13.19
CA THR A 30 -11.81 -5.86 -14.11
C THR A 30 -11.51 -4.43 -13.66
N HIS A 31 -12.52 -3.68 -13.18
CA HIS A 31 -12.33 -2.30 -12.73
C HIS A 31 -11.50 -2.25 -11.44
N VAL A 32 -11.79 -3.13 -10.47
CA VAL A 32 -11.02 -3.23 -9.23
C VAL A 32 -9.56 -3.60 -9.50
N LEU A 33 -9.33 -4.59 -10.37
CA LEU A 33 -8.00 -5.01 -10.79
C LEU A 33 -7.24 -3.88 -11.51
N ALA A 34 -7.92 -3.13 -12.38
CA ALA A 34 -7.33 -2.01 -13.11
C ALA A 34 -6.91 -0.88 -12.16
N ILE A 35 -7.78 -0.48 -11.23
CA ILE A 35 -7.46 0.53 -10.20
C ILE A 35 -6.29 0.07 -9.35
N TYR A 36 -6.31 -1.19 -8.91
CA TYR A 36 -5.25 -1.74 -8.10
C TYR A 36 -3.92 -1.77 -8.86
N ILE A 37 -3.87 -2.25 -10.11
CA ILE A 37 -2.62 -2.28 -10.89
C ILE A 37 -2.12 -0.86 -11.20
N ALA A 38 -3.01 0.12 -11.36
CA ALA A 38 -2.61 1.49 -11.63
C ALA A 38 -2.00 2.21 -10.41
N VAL A 39 -2.54 1.97 -9.20
CA VAL A 39 -2.22 2.74 -7.98
C VAL A 39 -1.55 1.89 -6.89
N GLY A 40 -2.07 0.68 -6.66
CA GLY A 40 -1.61 -0.27 -5.65
C GLY A 40 -0.10 -0.54 -5.63
N PRO A 41 0.58 -0.80 -6.77
CA PRO A 41 2.02 -1.03 -6.79
C PRO A 41 2.79 0.09 -6.11
N PHE A 42 2.47 1.33 -6.46
CA PHE A 42 3.28 2.51 -6.16
C PHE A 42 3.08 3.00 -4.72
N ILE A 43 2.03 2.55 -4.05
CA ILE A 43 1.71 2.95 -2.67
C ILE A 43 1.88 1.77 -1.72
N LEU A 44 1.18 0.67 -1.97
CA LEU A 44 1.08 -0.43 -1.01
C LEU A 44 2.39 -1.21 -0.89
N ILE A 45 3.10 -1.42 -2.01
CA ILE A 45 4.34 -2.20 -2.01
C ILE A 45 5.45 -1.48 -1.26
N PRO A 46 5.77 -0.19 -1.52
CA PRO A 46 6.77 0.54 -0.72
C PRO A 46 6.47 0.53 0.78
N ILE A 47 5.20 0.71 1.18
CA ILE A 47 4.80 0.65 2.60
C ILE A 47 5.09 -0.74 3.18
N SER A 48 4.72 -1.81 2.48
CA SER A 48 5.07 -3.17 2.89
C SER A 48 6.59 -3.38 2.95
N VAL A 49 7.33 -2.76 2.03
CA VAL A 49 8.79 -2.80 2.00
C VAL A 49 9.43 -2.16 3.23
N GLN A 50 8.90 -1.00 3.63
CA GLN A 50 9.32 -0.30 4.82
C GLN A 50 9.12 -1.15 6.09
N TYR A 51 7.94 -1.72 6.27
CA TYR A 51 7.64 -2.51 7.47
C TYR A 51 8.45 -3.82 7.52
N PHE A 52 8.59 -4.54 6.40
CA PHE A 52 9.38 -5.76 6.42
C PHE A 52 10.85 -5.47 6.70
N GLY A 53 11.42 -4.39 6.16
CA GLY A 53 12.81 -4.05 6.44
C GLY A 53 13.04 -3.58 7.88
N GLN A 54 12.07 -2.90 8.51
CA GLN A 54 12.10 -2.63 9.95
C GLN A 54 12.15 -3.91 10.78
N ILE A 55 11.29 -4.90 10.48
CA ILE A 55 11.28 -6.20 11.18
C ILE A 55 12.60 -6.95 10.97
N ILE A 56 13.16 -6.94 9.75
CA ILE A 56 14.46 -7.54 9.49
C ILE A 56 15.55 -6.87 10.33
N SER A 57 15.55 -5.53 10.42
CA SER A 57 16.54 -4.84 11.26
C SER A 57 16.39 -5.16 12.76
N SER A 58 15.16 -5.36 13.27
CA SER A 58 14.95 -5.76 14.67
C SER A 58 15.37 -7.20 14.93
N LEU A 59 15.17 -8.11 13.97
CA LEU A 59 15.63 -9.50 14.02
C LEU A 59 17.16 -9.58 14.02
N ILE A 60 17.84 -8.83 13.15
CA ILE A 60 19.32 -8.82 13.05
C ILE A 60 19.95 -8.30 14.34
N VAL A 61 19.38 -7.26 14.95
CA VAL A 61 19.88 -6.69 16.21
C VAL A 61 19.49 -7.56 17.41
N GLY A 62 18.59 -8.53 17.24
CA GLY A 62 18.13 -9.43 18.29
C GLY A 62 17.12 -8.83 19.26
N ARG A 63 16.47 -7.72 18.90
CA ARG A 63 15.46 -7.03 19.73
C ARG A 63 14.13 -7.78 19.77
N THR A 64 13.79 -8.46 18.68
CA THR A 64 12.58 -9.28 18.54
C THR A 64 13.01 -10.68 18.10
N LYS A 65 12.53 -11.75 18.75
CA LYS A 65 12.82 -13.15 18.35
C LYS A 65 11.56 -13.95 18.02
N ASP A 66 10.42 -13.28 17.90
CA ASP A 66 9.13 -13.94 17.75
C ASP A 66 9.02 -14.63 16.38
N VAL A 67 8.49 -15.85 16.39
CA VAL A 67 8.23 -16.65 15.18
C VAL A 67 7.33 -15.87 14.21
N VAL A 68 6.39 -15.07 14.73
CA VAL A 68 5.49 -14.22 13.94
C VAL A 68 6.26 -13.20 13.09
N SER A 69 7.34 -12.62 13.63
CA SER A 69 8.18 -11.63 12.93
C SER A 69 8.97 -12.27 11.78
N ILE A 70 9.46 -13.49 11.99
CA ILE A 70 10.15 -14.27 10.95
C ILE A 70 9.18 -14.65 9.83
N VAL A 71 8.02 -15.20 10.18
CA VAL A 71 6.98 -15.58 9.20
C VAL A 71 6.48 -14.37 8.42
N SER A 72 6.27 -13.23 9.09
CA SER A 72 5.84 -11.98 8.43
C SER A 72 6.87 -11.47 7.43
N SER A 73 8.17 -11.61 7.73
CA SER A 73 9.26 -11.24 6.83
C SER A 73 9.32 -12.13 5.60
N ILE A 74 9.16 -13.45 5.76
CA ILE A 74 9.11 -14.43 4.65
C ILE A 74 7.91 -14.14 3.74
N ILE A 75 6.73 -13.93 4.31
CA ILE A 75 5.52 -13.59 3.56
C ILE A 75 5.71 -12.28 2.79
N GLY A 76 6.34 -11.26 3.41
CA GLY A 76 6.65 -10.00 2.74
C GLY A 76 7.50 -10.18 1.48
N ILE A 77 8.58 -10.96 1.57
CA ILE A 77 9.47 -11.25 0.43
C ILE A 77 8.72 -12.01 -0.68
N LEU A 78 7.94 -13.03 -0.30
CA LEU A 78 7.14 -13.83 -1.23
C LEU A 78 6.05 -13.02 -1.95
N ILE A 79 5.62 -11.89 -1.39
CA ILE A 79 4.65 -11.01 -2.05
C ILE A 79 5.34 -10.03 -3.00
N VAL A 80 6.46 -9.43 -2.57
CA VAL A 80 7.13 -8.34 -3.31
C VAL A 80 7.79 -8.85 -4.60
N ILE A 81 8.49 -9.99 -4.54
CA ILE A 81 9.26 -10.52 -5.69
C ILE A 81 8.35 -10.91 -6.88
N PRO A 82 7.31 -11.75 -6.70
CA PRO A 82 6.43 -12.11 -7.81
C PRO A 82 5.66 -10.89 -8.34
N TYR A 83 5.38 -9.91 -7.48
CA TYR A 83 4.69 -8.70 -7.90
C TYR A 83 5.56 -7.80 -8.79
N LEU A 84 6.84 -7.63 -8.42
CA LEU A 84 7.83 -6.99 -9.28
C LEU A 84 7.91 -7.68 -10.65
N TRP A 85 7.90 -9.02 -10.65
CA TRP A 85 7.92 -9.80 -11.88
C TRP A 85 6.68 -9.55 -12.75
N ILE A 86 5.47 -9.55 -12.17
CA ILE A 86 4.22 -9.24 -12.91
C ILE A 86 4.27 -7.83 -13.50
N MET A 87 4.64 -6.81 -12.70
CA MET A 87 4.67 -5.43 -13.18
C MET A 87 5.62 -5.28 -14.36
N VAL A 88 6.86 -5.78 -14.24
CA VAL A 88 7.87 -5.66 -15.29
C VAL A 88 7.47 -6.45 -16.55
N LYS A 89 7.11 -7.72 -16.41
CA LYS A 89 6.92 -8.60 -17.57
C LYS A 89 5.54 -8.50 -18.22
N ALA A 90 4.48 -8.34 -17.43
CA ALA A 90 3.11 -8.41 -17.95
C ALA A 90 2.49 -7.05 -18.26
N TYR A 91 2.94 -5.99 -17.60
CA TYR A 91 2.27 -4.69 -17.67
C TYR A 91 3.09 -3.60 -18.40
N LEU A 92 4.38 -3.47 -18.08
CA LEU A 92 5.19 -2.33 -18.55
C LEU A 92 5.70 -2.50 -19.99
N ILE A 93 6.07 -3.71 -20.42
CA ILE A 93 6.63 -3.97 -21.76
C ILE A 93 5.49 -4.17 -22.78
N THR A 94 4.90 -3.06 -23.23
CA THR A 94 3.83 -3.07 -24.24
C THR A 94 3.93 -1.91 -25.23
N LEU A 95 3.42 -2.13 -26.44
CA LEU A 95 3.28 -1.09 -27.47
C LEU A 95 2.03 -0.22 -27.26
N THR A 96 1.14 -0.58 -26.34
CA THR A 96 -0.04 0.21 -26.01
C THR A 96 0.25 1.15 -24.85
N PHE A 97 -0.30 2.37 -24.89
CA PHE A 97 -0.17 3.32 -23.78
C PHE A 97 -1.15 2.94 -22.66
N ARG A 98 -0.72 2.07 -21.75
CA ARG A 98 -1.56 1.63 -20.63
C ARG A 98 -1.61 2.69 -19.53
N PRO A 99 -2.79 2.98 -18.96
CA PRO A 99 -2.93 3.96 -17.90
C PRO A 99 -2.33 3.42 -16.58
N CYS A 100 -1.21 3.98 -16.16
CA CYS A 100 -0.58 3.70 -14.87
C CYS A 100 -0.04 4.96 -14.20
N SER A 101 0.19 4.88 -12.89
CA SER A 101 0.91 5.94 -12.17
C SER A 101 2.32 6.10 -12.77
N PHE A 102 2.73 7.36 -13.01
CA PHE A 102 3.99 7.69 -13.67
C PHE A 102 4.14 7.08 -15.07
N MET A 103 3.16 7.31 -15.95
CA MET A 103 3.22 6.88 -17.35
C MET A 103 4.46 7.40 -18.10
N SER A 104 5.17 6.50 -18.79
CA SER A 104 6.32 6.80 -19.65
C SER A 104 6.15 6.21 -21.04
N ILE A 105 6.92 6.74 -21.99
CA ILE A 105 6.92 6.26 -23.38
C ILE A 105 7.46 4.83 -23.41
N GLU A 106 8.46 4.52 -22.60
CA GLU A 106 9.03 3.18 -22.50
C GLU A 106 8.82 2.55 -21.13
N ALA A 107 8.89 1.23 -21.07
CA ALA A 107 8.88 0.50 -19.80
C ALA A 107 10.08 0.85 -18.90
N SER A 108 11.22 1.22 -19.49
CA SER A 108 12.52 1.30 -18.81
C SER A 108 12.56 2.28 -17.65
N PRO A 109 12.14 3.55 -17.82
CA PRO A 109 12.12 4.53 -16.72
C PRO A 109 11.18 4.12 -15.58
N GLN A 110 10.03 3.53 -15.89
CA GLN A 110 9.05 3.08 -14.90
C GLN A 110 9.57 1.96 -14.01
N TRP A 111 10.09 0.86 -14.59
CA TRP A 111 10.56 -0.22 -13.73
C TRP A 111 11.85 0.17 -12.99
N LYS A 112 12.72 1.01 -13.58
CA LYS A 112 13.85 1.59 -12.85
C LYS A 112 13.38 2.43 -11.66
N PHE A 113 12.43 3.34 -11.87
CA PHE A 113 11.85 4.16 -10.80
C PHE A 113 11.23 3.29 -9.70
N PHE A 114 10.43 2.30 -10.09
CA PHE A 114 9.78 1.39 -9.15
C PHE A 114 10.80 0.58 -8.35
N PHE A 115 11.74 -0.08 -9.02
CA PHE A 115 12.76 -0.90 -8.39
C PHE A 115 13.66 -0.10 -7.44
N THR A 116 14.09 1.09 -7.86
CA THR A 116 14.93 1.97 -7.03
C THR A 116 14.19 2.50 -5.82
N THR A 117 12.92 2.86 -5.97
CA THR A 117 12.07 3.26 -4.84
C THR A 117 11.97 2.13 -3.81
N LEU A 118 11.78 0.88 -4.23
CA LEU A 118 11.73 -0.26 -3.31
C LEU A 118 13.07 -0.50 -2.60
N ILE A 119 14.19 -0.45 -3.34
CA ILE A 119 15.52 -0.61 -2.74
C ILE A 119 15.80 0.49 -1.72
N VAL A 120 15.57 1.75 -2.08
CA VAL A 120 15.85 2.88 -1.19
C VAL A 120 14.96 2.82 0.04
N THR A 121 13.69 2.46 -0.11
CA THR A 121 12.76 2.26 1.02
C THR A 121 13.23 1.12 1.92
N PHE A 122 13.62 -0.02 1.35
CA PHE A 122 14.13 -1.16 2.11
C PHE A 122 15.39 -0.79 2.89
N VAL A 123 16.40 -0.24 2.22
CA VAL A 123 17.69 0.12 2.82
C VAL A 123 17.52 1.20 3.89
N SER A 124 16.68 2.21 3.64
CA SER A 124 16.38 3.25 4.63
C SER A 124 15.64 2.69 5.84
N SER A 125 14.76 1.71 5.65
CA SER A 125 14.04 1.08 6.77
C SER A 125 14.96 0.30 7.72
N LEU A 126 16.07 -0.25 7.21
CA LEU A 126 17.05 -0.99 8.01
C LEU A 126 17.77 -0.10 9.04
N THR A 127 17.87 1.20 8.79
CA THR A 127 18.54 2.14 9.71
C THR A 127 17.78 2.34 11.02
N THR A 128 16.54 1.85 11.13
CA THR A 128 15.67 2.05 12.30
C THR A 128 16.27 1.48 13.58
N TYR A 129 16.86 0.28 13.51
CA TYR A 129 17.46 -0.39 14.68
C TYR A 129 18.98 -0.60 14.56
N PHE A 130 19.56 -0.38 13.39
CA PHE A 130 20.99 -0.53 13.18
C PHE A 130 21.83 0.48 13.96
N GLN A 131 23.01 0.03 14.41
CA GLN A 131 24.00 0.86 15.09
C GLN A 131 24.66 1.86 14.11
N LYS A 132 25.49 2.77 14.64
CA LYS A 132 26.08 3.91 13.88
C LYS A 132 26.72 3.50 12.54
N TRP A 133 27.60 2.51 12.53
CA TRP A 133 28.35 2.14 11.33
C TRP A 133 27.51 1.44 10.25
N PRO A 134 26.69 0.42 10.58
CA PRO A 134 25.77 -0.15 9.59
C PRO A 134 24.75 0.88 9.08
N SER A 135 24.22 1.76 9.94
CA SER A 135 23.29 2.82 9.52
C SER A 135 23.94 3.81 8.57
N LEU A 136 25.21 4.17 8.78
CA LEU A 136 25.96 5.03 7.86
C LEU A 136 26.08 4.39 6.47
N ALA A 137 26.42 3.10 6.40
CA ALA A 137 26.51 2.38 5.13
C ALA A 137 25.17 2.37 4.38
N MET A 138 24.07 2.10 5.09
CA MET A 138 22.72 2.08 4.50
C MET A 138 22.27 3.47 4.01
N ILE A 139 22.57 4.55 4.73
CA ILE A 139 22.27 5.92 4.27
C ILE A 139 23.07 6.26 3.00
N CYS A 140 24.34 5.87 2.92
CA CYS A 140 25.16 6.07 1.71
C CYS A 140 24.60 5.29 0.50
N ILE A 141 24.16 4.05 0.71
CA ILE A 141 23.50 3.25 -0.34
C ILE A 141 22.19 3.92 -0.78
N SER A 142 21.41 4.46 0.16
CA SER A 142 20.16 5.18 -0.13
C SER A 142 20.41 6.46 -0.93
N ALA A 143 21.46 7.22 -0.59
CA ALA A 143 21.87 8.41 -1.33
C ALA A 143 22.26 8.06 -2.78
N ALA A 144 23.05 7.00 -2.98
CA ALA A 144 23.38 6.50 -4.31
C ALA A 144 22.13 6.04 -5.09
N GLY A 145 21.18 5.41 -4.39
CA GLY A 145 19.90 5.01 -4.94
C GLY A 145 19.06 6.19 -5.46
N TYR A 146 19.00 7.30 -4.71
CA TYR A 146 18.33 8.53 -5.15
C TYR A 146 19.00 9.16 -6.37
N VAL A 147 20.33 9.19 -6.42
CA VAL A 147 21.06 9.69 -7.61
C VAL A 147 20.75 8.83 -8.83
N TYR A 148 20.79 7.50 -8.68
CA TYR A 148 20.44 6.57 -9.76
C TYR A 148 18.97 6.72 -10.18
N CYS A 149 18.04 6.92 -9.24
CA CYS A 149 16.64 7.23 -9.53
C CYS A 149 16.51 8.52 -10.37
N GLY A 150 17.25 9.57 -10.06
CA GLY A 150 17.28 10.82 -10.83
C GLY A 150 17.70 10.61 -12.30
N THR A 151 18.53 9.60 -12.60
CA THR A 151 18.93 9.28 -13.99
C THR A 151 17.77 8.82 -14.87
N THR A 152 16.65 8.37 -14.28
CA THR A 152 15.47 7.91 -15.04
C THR A 152 14.87 9.01 -15.91
N CYS A 153 14.95 10.28 -15.49
CA CYS A 153 14.44 11.42 -16.25
C CYS A 153 15.35 11.82 -17.44
N PHE A 154 16.60 11.33 -17.46
CA PHE A 154 17.61 11.67 -18.45
C PHE A 154 17.84 10.59 -19.51
N ASN A 155 17.41 9.36 -19.24
CA ASN A 155 17.43 8.25 -20.20
C ASN A 155 16.33 8.43 -21.27
N GLY A 156 16.41 7.64 -22.35
CA GLY A 156 15.41 7.62 -23.42
C GLY A 156 14.01 7.20 -22.94
N GLY A 157 12.97 7.63 -23.66
CA GLY A 157 11.58 7.22 -23.42
C GLY A 157 11.01 7.57 -22.04
N ASN A 158 11.35 8.76 -21.51
CA ASN A 158 11.00 9.23 -20.16
C ASN A 158 9.48 9.46 -19.95
N PHE A 159 9.11 9.97 -18.77
CA PHE A 159 7.70 10.15 -18.38
C PHE A 159 6.96 11.11 -19.31
N VAL A 160 5.71 10.81 -19.67
CA VAL A 160 4.96 11.63 -20.64
C VAL A 160 4.61 13.01 -20.05
N LEU A 161 4.07 13.03 -18.83
CA LEU A 161 3.64 14.27 -18.20
C LEU A 161 4.80 15.04 -17.57
N GLU A 162 4.84 16.36 -17.78
CA GLU A 162 5.81 17.27 -17.15
C GLU A 162 5.82 17.10 -15.62
N LEU A 163 4.64 17.06 -15.01
CA LEU A 163 4.48 16.91 -13.56
C LEU A 163 5.17 15.64 -13.05
N HIS A 164 5.04 14.51 -13.77
CA HIS A 164 5.68 13.25 -13.36
C HIS A 164 7.21 13.37 -13.38
N GLN A 165 7.79 14.03 -14.39
CA GLN A 165 9.23 14.26 -14.46
C GLN A 165 9.70 15.17 -13.32
N VAL A 166 8.95 16.23 -13.01
CA VAL A 166 9.25 17.14 -11.89
C VAL A 166 9.17 16.42 -10.55
N MET A 167 8.16 15.58 -10.36
CA MET A 167 7.97 14.82 -9.12
C MET A 167 9.10 13.81 -8.90
N VAL A 168 9.48 13.05 -9.93
CA VAL A 168 10.54 12.03 -9.82
C VAL A 168 11.91 12.67 -9.65
N LEU A 169 12.26 13.69 -10.46
CA LEU A 169 13.56 14.34 -10.39
C LEU A 169 13.70 15.19 -9.11
N GLY A 170 12.67 15.98 -8.78
CA GLY A 170 12.64 16.82 -7.58
C GLY A 170 12.64 15.98 -6.30
N GLY A 171 11.87 14.89 -6.28
CA GLY A 171 11.88 13.91 -5.18
C GLY A 171 13.23 13.22 -5.03
N SER A 172 13.93 12.92 -6.13
CA SER A 172 15.28 12.33 -6.09
C SER A 172 16.31 13.31 -5.52
N PHE A 173 16.27 14.59 -5.91
CA PHE A 173 17.15 15.62 -5.34
C PHE A 173 16.86 15.85 -3.86
N LEU A 174 15.59 15.97 -3.48
CA LEU A 174 15.18 16.14 -2.09
C LEU A 174 15.61 14.95 -1.23
N GLY A 175 15.39 13.72 -1.72
CA GLY A 175 15.81 12.49 -1.06
C GLY A 175 17.32 12.41 -0.85
N PHE A 176 18.11 12.81 -1.86
CA PHE A 176 19.57 12.90 -1.72
C PHE A 176 19.99 13.90 -0.65
N ILE A 177 19.42 15.12 -0.66
CA ILE A 177 19.72 16.15 0.35
C ILE A 177 19.36 15.65 1.75
N LEU A 178 18.20 15.00 1.91
CA LEU A 178 17.78 14.38 3.17
C LEU A 178 18.76 13.31 3.65
N CYS A 179 19.27 12.46 2.77
CA CYS A 179 20.32 11.50 3.12
C CYS A 179 21.58 12.20 3.63
N CYS A 180 22.02 13.29 2.98
CA CYS A 180 23.17 14.08 3.43
C CYS A 180 22.93 14.72 4.81
N MET A 181 21.73 15.28 5.04
CA MET A 181 21.35 15.85 6.35
C MET A 181 21.36 14.76 7.44
N ASN A 182 20.75 13.60 7.18
CA ASN A 182 20.72 12.49 8.14
C ASN A 182 22.11 11.92 8.42
N LEU A 183 23.01 11.93 7.43
CA LEU A 183 24.41 11.54 7.62
C LEU A 183 25.15 12.51 8.54
N TYR A 184 24.91 13.82 8.41
CA TYR A 184 25.45 14.83 9.34
C TYR A 184 24.97 14.61 10.78
N ALA A 185 23.68 14.36 10.98
CA ALA A 185 23.12 14.11 12.31
C ALA A 185 23.69 12.82 12.94
N LEU A 186 23.82 11.76 12.15
CA LEU A 186 24.40 10.48 12.61
C LEU A 186 25.88 10.63 13.02
N LEU A 187 26.66 11.42 12.27
CA LEU A 187 28.07 11.65 12.56
C LEU A 187 28.29 12.56 13.76
N SER A 188 27.51 13.65 13.86
CA SER A 188 27.60 14.64 14.92
C SER A 188 26.95 14.20 16.24
N LEU A 189 26.23 13.07 16.26
CA LEU A 189 25.46 12.56 17.40
C LEU A 189 24.46 13.58 17.99
N LYS A 190 24.11 14.62 17.23
CA LYS A 190 23.13 15.63 17.62
C LYS A 190 21.74 15.24 17.13
N ARG A 191 20.74 15.44 17.99
CA ARG A 191 19.33 15.28 17.62
C ARG A 191 18.86 16.53 16.88
N TRP A 192 18.02 16.35 15.87
CA TRP A 192 17.37 17.46 15.18
C TRP A 192 16.34 18.13 16.10
N ASN A 193 16.34 19.46 16.13
CA ASN A 193 15.29 20.26 16.76
C ASN A 193 14.12 20.46 15.79
N GLU A 194 12.98 20.96 16.29
CA GLU A 194 11.76 21.22 15.51
C GLU A 194 12.01 22.14 14.30
N ILE A 195 12.95 23.08 14.39
CA ILE A 195 13.41 23.97 13.31
C ILE A 195 13.83 23.19 12.04
N PHE A 196 14.28 21.94 12.17
CA PHE A 196 14.61 21.09 11.04
C PHE A 196 13.42 20.90 10.09
N PHE A 197 12.19 20.76 10.61
CA PHE A 197 11.01 20.54 9.78
C PHE A 197 10.66 21.78 8.95
N GLU A 198 10.84 22.98 9.49
CA GLU A 198 10.63 24.23 8.76
C GLU A 198 11.66 24.40 7.63
N ILE A 199 12.94 24.16 7.93
CA ILE A 199 14.02 24.19 6.93
C ILE A 199 13.78 23.14 5.85
N PHE A 200 13.34 21.94 6.22
CA PHE A 200 13.01 20.87 5.30
C PHE A 200 11.90 21.27 4.32
N ILE A 201 10.81 21.88 4.81
CA ILE A 201 9.72 22.36 3.95
C ILE A 201 10.23 23.41 2.96
N ALA A 202 11.04 24.37 3.42
CA ALA A 202 11.62 25.39 2.56
C ALA A 202 12.52 24.80 1.46
N ILE A 203 13.39 23.84 1.81
CA ILE A 203 14.23 23.12 0.85
C ILE A 203 13.39 22.32 -0.13
N ALA A 204 12.34 21.63 0.34
CA ALA A 204 11.45 20.85 -0.51
C ALA A 204 10.78 21.74 -1.57
N VAL A 205 10.20 22.88 -1.16
CA VAL A 205 9.58 23.84 -2.09
C VAL A 205 10.61 24.35 -3.10
N ALA A 206 11.80 24.75 -2.66
CA ALA A 206 12.85 25.21 -3.55
C ALA A 206 13.29 24.12 -4.56
N CYS A 207 13.48 22.88 -4.11
CA CYS A 207 13.86 21.75 -4.96
C CYS A 207 12.84 21.50 -6.07
N PHE A 208 11.54 21.47 -5.75
CA PHE A 208 10.50 21.24 -6.76
C PHE A 208 10.37 22.41 -7.75
N LEU A 209 10.45 23.67 -7.28
CA LEU A 209 10.42 24.85 -8.16
C LEU A 209 11.62 24.87 -9.13
N LEU A 210 12.84 24.66 -8.62
CA LEU A 210 14.04 24.62 -9.46
C LEU A 210 13.98 23.48 -10.47
N THR A 211 13.48 22.32 -10.06
CA THR A 211 13.29 21.16 -10.96
C THR A 211 12.26 21.49 -12.05
N GLN A 212 11.16 22.15 -11.72
CA GLN A 212 10.16 22.56 -12.70
C GLN A 212 10.74 23.50 -13.75
N VAL A 213 11.49 24.52 -13.33
CA VAL A 213 12.17 25.44 -14.24
C VAL A 213 13.16 24.69 -15.13
N TYR A 214 13.95 23.78 -14.56
CA TYR A 214 14.90 22.96 -15.30
C TYR A 214 14.23 22.10 -16.38
N VAL A 215 13.14 21.38 -16.05
CA VAL A 215 12.42 20.52 -17.00
C VAL A 215 11.86 21.36 -18.16
N ARG A 216 11.26 22.52 -17.89
CA ARG A 216 10.74 23.42 -18.93
C ARG A 216 11.82 23.98 -19.84
N LEU A 217 12.97 24.39 -19.27
CA LEU A 217 14.11 24.85 -20.07
C LEU A 217 14.66 23.73 -20.95
N ARG A 218 14.66 22.49 -20.45
CA ARG A 218 15.07 21.33 -21.24
C ARG A 218 14.09 21.06 -22.39
N TYR A 219 12.78 21.12 -22.19
CA TYR A 219 11.82 20.95 -23.29
C TYR A 219 12.03 21.97 -24.41
N LYS A 220 12.25 23.24 -24.08
CA LYS A 220 12.57 24.27 -25.09
C LYS A 220 13.82 23.91 -25.89
N ARG A 221 14.87 23.42 -25.22
CA ARG A 221 16.10 22.98 -25.91
C ARG A 221 15.88 21.75 -26.79
N ASP A 222 15.09 20.78 -26.32
CA ASP A 222 14.78 19.57 -27.07
C ASP A 222 13.97 19.93 -28.34
N LEU A 223 13.03 20.88 -28.27
CA LEU A 223 12.29 21.40 -29.45
C LEU A 223 13.20 22.12 -30.45
N VAL A 224 14.09 23.00 -30.00
CA VAL A 224 15.05 23.69 -30.89
C VAL A 224 15.98 22.71 -31.62
N ILE A 225 16.29 21.55 -31.02
CA ILE A 225 17.06 20.50 -31.70
C ILE A 225 16.23 19.84 -32.80
N LEU A 226 14.92 19.65 -32.59
CA LEU A 226 14.02 19.12 -33.62
C LEU A 226 13.86 20.10 -34.77
N ASP A 227 13.67 21.39 -34.50
CA ASP A 227 13.58 22.43 -35.54
C ASP A 227 14.83 22.39 -36.45
N LYS A 228 16.02 22.36 -35.84
CA LYS A 228 17.30 22.29 -36.57
C LYS A 228 17.44 21.00 -37.38
N SER A 229 16.97 19.87 -36.83
CA SER A 229 17.04 18.59 -37.53
C SER A 229 16.08 18.52 -38.71
N GLU A 230 14.92 19.18 -38.62
CA GLU A 230 13.98 19.31 -39.74
C GLU A 230 14.54 20.20 -40.86
N GLU A 231 15.20 21.31 -40.52
CA GLU A 231 15.85 22.20 -41.48
C GLU A 231 17.06 21.58 -42.18
N SER A 232 17.93 20.88 -41.44
CA SER A 232 19.18 20.35 -41.99
C SER A 232 19.09 18.91 -42.51
N GLN A 233 18.02 18.18 -42.18
CA GLN A 233 17.88 16.72 -42.35
C GLN A 233 19.04 15.89 -41.75
N ASP A 234 19.81 16.47 -40.84
CA ASP A 234 20.97 15.83 -40.23
C ASP A 234 20.61 15.23 -38.86
N ILE A 235 20.70 13.90 -38.74
CA ILE A 235 20.42 13.14 -37.50
C ILE A 235 21.60 13.21 -36.53
N THR A 236 22.81 13.54 -37.02
CA THR A 236 24.01 13.54 -36.16
C THR A 236 23.93 14.61 -35.05
N LEU A 237 23.04 15.60 -35.20
CA LEU A 237 22.68 16.61 -34.19
C LEU A 237 22.23 16.01 -32.84
N PHE A 238 21.64 14.82 -32.86
CA PHE A 238 21.19 14.15 -31.64
C PHE A 238 22.34 13.53 -30.84
N VAL A 239 23.54 13.37 -31.43
CA VAL A 239 24.80 12.85 -30.85
C VAL A 239 24.73 11.39 -30.34
N SER A 240 23.61 10.97 -29.74
CA SER A 240 23.40 9.66 -29.16
C SER A 240 21.95 9.22 -29.26
N LYS A 241 21.74 7.91 -29.46
CA LYS A 241 20.43 7.25 -29.40
C LYS A 241 19.60 7.63 -28.17
N GLY A 242 20.21 7.76 -27.00
CA GLY A 242 19.48 8.10 -25.77
C GLY A 242 18.92 9.52 -25.78
N LYS A 243 19.69 10.46 -26.33
CA LYS A 243 19.28 11.86 -26.48
C LYS A 243 18.21 12.00 -27.56
N PHE A 244 18.34 11.29 -28.68
CA PHE A 244 17.31 11.20 -29.72
C PHE A 244 15.95 10.78 -29.12
N ARG A 245 15.90 9.63 -28.45
CA ARG A 245 14.65 9.06 -27.90
C ARG A 245 13.97 10.02 -26.91
N ARG A 246 14.76 10.69 -26.07
CA ARG A 246 14.25 11.72 -25.15
C ARG A 246 13.64 12.91 -25.89
N VAL A 247 14.33 13.40 -26.92
CA VAL A 247 13.90 14.56 -27.70
C VAL A 247 12.61 14.24 -28.46
N VAL A 248 12.53 13.07 -29.09
CA VAL A 248 11.33 12.61 -29.81
C VAL A 248 10.12 12.53 -28.88
N GLY A 249 10.28 12.01 -27.66
CA GLY A 249 9.18 12.01 -26.68
C GLY A 249 8.63 13.40 -26.36
N THR A 250 9.51 14.40 -26.28
CA THR A 250 9.11 15.81 -26.14
C THR A 250 8.41 16.31 -27.41
N GLY A 251 8.93 15.95 -28.59
CA GLY A 251 8.34 16.28 -29.89
C GLY A 251 6.90 15.77 -30.05
N TYR A 252 6.59 14.54 -29.65
CA TYR A 252 5.22 14.02 -29.67
C TYR A 252 4.30 14.70 -28.64
N THR A 253 4.84 15.08 -27.48
CA THR A 253 4.06 15.81 -26.46
C THR A 253 3.59 17.18 -26.97
N PHE A 254 4.43 17.86 -27.76
CA PHE A 254 4.12 19.17 -28.36
C PHE A 254 3.71 19.12 -29.83
N CYS A 255 3.56 17.93 -30.41
CA CYS A 255 3.12 17.72 -31.80
C CYS A 255 4.01 18.42 -32.84
N HIS A 256 5.32 18.22 -32.71
CA HIS A 256 6.30 18.74 -33.66
C HIS A 256 6.10 18.12 -35.07
N PRO A 257 6.15 18.89 -36.17
CA PRO A 257 5.90 18.41 -37.53
C PRO A 257 6.76 17.19 -37.92
N ALA A 258 8.05 17.25 -37.63
CA ALA A 258 9.01 16.15 -37.83
C ALA A 258 8.68 14.83 -37.09
N CYS A 259 7.86 14.88 -36.03
CA CYS A 259 7.35 13.69 -35.34
C CYS A 259 6.08 13.17 -36.00
N ILE A 260 5.16 14.04 -36.42
CA ILE A 260 3.87 13.69 -37.04
C ILE A 260 4.07 12.99 -38.39
N ASN A 261 5.02 13.47 -39.21
CA ASN A 261 5.33 12.85 -40.51
C ASN A 261 6.27 11.62 -40.41
N PHE A 262 6.68 11.26 -39.19
CA PHE A 262 7.63 10.21 -38.86
C PHE A 262 8.99 10.32 -39.58
N SER A 263 9.34 11.50 -40.12
CA SER A 263 10.60 11.71 -40.87
C SER A 263 11.81 11.45 -39.98
N VAL A 264 11.75 11.93 -38.73
CA VAL A 264 12.80 11.79 -37.71
C VAL A 264 13.05 10.31 -37.36
N PHE A 265 12.00 9.49 -37.31
CA PHE A 265 12.17 8.04 -37.10
C PHE A 265 12.74 7.33 -38.33
N LYS A 266 12.26 7.66 -39.53
CA LYS A 266 12.80 7.10 -40.80
C LYS A 266 14.28 7.41 -40.96
N ALA A 267 14.68 8.61 -40.56
CA ALA A 267 16.07 9.03 -40.53
C ALA A 267 16.85 8.20 -39.49
N ALA A 268 16.35 8.14 -38.24
CA ALA A 268 17.05 7.45 -37.15
C ALA A 268 17.26 5.94 -37.34
N ILE A 269 16.33 5.23 -38.00
CA ILE A 269 16.50 3.79 -38.28
C ILE A 269 17.60 3.51 -39.32
N VAL A 270 17.96 4.49 -40.16
CA VAL A 270 19.09 4.38 -41.10
C VAL A 270 20.41 4.52 -40.36
N GLU A 271 20.47 5.43 -39.38
CA GLU A 271 21.67 5.66 -38.57
C GLU A 271 21.89 4.56 -37.52
N TRP A 272 20.82 4.06 -36.89
CA TRP A 272 20.89 3.05 -35.82
C TRP A 272 19.99 1.82 -36.10
N PRO A 273 20.21 1.06 -37.18
CA PRO A 273 19.34 -0.02 -37.61
C PRO A 273 19.29 -1.21 -36.63
N GLU A 274 20.35 -1.43 -35.87
CA GLU A 274 20.47 -2.57 -34.94
C GLU A 274 19.72 -2.38 -33.62
N SER A 275 19.20 -1.17 -33.35
CA SER A 275 18.60 -0.83 -32.05
C SER A 275 17.13 -1.25 -31.95
N ILE A 276 16.84 -2.42 -31.33
CA ILE A 276 15.45 -2.90 -31.07
C ILE A 276 14.63 -1.84 -30.33
N ASP A 277 15.24 -1.20 -29.35
CA ASP A 277 14.68 -0.11 -28.54
C ASP A 277 14.10 1.03 -29.38
N LEU A 278 14.78 1.37 -30.47
CA LEU A 278 14.38 2.43 -31.40
C LEU A 278 13.20 1.98 -32.27
N TRP A 279 13.28 0.74 -32.77
CA TRP A 279 12.19 0.10 -33.51
C TRP A 279 10.93 -0.04 -32.65
N ALA A 280 11.09 -0.34 -31.36
CA ALA A 280 9.99 -0.43 -30.41
C ALA A 280 9.28 0.91 -30.20
N GLU A 281 10.04 1.99 -30.04
CA GLU A 281 9.50 3.34 -29.89
C GLU A 281 8.81 3.81 -31.18
N TYR A 282 9.42 3.53 -32.34
CA TYR A 282 8.80 3.80 -33.64
C TYR A 282 7.49 3.02 -33.81
N ALA A 283 7.49 1.71 -33.52
CA ALA A 283 6.30 0.87 -33.55
C ALA A 283 5.21 1.38 -32.61
N LYS A 284 5.59 1.89 -31.43
CA LYS A 284 4.65 2.39 -30.42
C LYS A 284 3.88 3.63 -30.88
N PHE A 285 4.56 4.59 -31.50
CA PHE A 285 3.88 5.77 -32.06
C PHE A 285 3.13 5.47 -33.34
N VAL A 286 3.66 4.62 -34.22
CA VAL A 286 2.95 4.14 -35.43
C VAL A 286 1.68 3.38 -35.05
N ALA A 287 1.72 2.59 -33.97
CA ALA A 287 0.58 1.84 -33.49
C ALA A 287 -0.59 2.72 -33.04
N ILE A 288 -0.41 4.01 -32.76
CA ILE A 288 -1.53 4.92 -32.46
C ILE A 288 -2.46 5.04 -33.67
N TYR A 289 -1.93 5.01 -34.89
CA TYR A 289 -2.67 5.27 -36.12
C TYR A 289 -3.06 3.97 -36.84
N PRO A 290 -4.36 3.64 -36.94
CA PRO A 290 -4.81 2.44 -37.64
C PRO A 290 -4.40 2.39 -39.12
N GLU A 291 -4.36 3.54 -39.79
CA GLU A 291 -3.98 3.71 -41.20
C GLU A 291 -2.52 3.33 -41.48
N LEU A 292 -1.64 3.41 -40.48
CA LEU A 292 -0.23 3.04 -40.59
C LEU A 292 0.06 1.56 -40.27
N THR A 293 -0.97 0.70 -40.27
CA THR A 293 -0.80 -0.75 -40.11
C THR A 293 0.23 -1.36 -41.09
N PRO A 294 0.31 -0.96 -42.38
CA PRO A 294 1.35 -1.45 -43.28
C PRO A 294 2.78 -1.11 -42.81
N THR A 295 2.98 0.09 -42.26
CA THR A 295 4.27 0.52 -41.67
C THR A 295 4.59 -0.30 -40.43
N LEU A 296 3.59 -0.63 -39.61
CA LEU A 296 3.76 -1.49 -38.45
C LEU A 296 4.20 -2.92 -38.84
N ILE A 297 3.66 -3.46 -39.94
CA ILE A 297 4.07 -4.76 -40.52
C ILE A 297 5.53 -4.70 -40.97
N TYR A 298 5.92 -3.62 -41.68
CA TYR A 298 7.30 -3.41 -42.08
C TYR A 298 8.25 -3.41 -40.88
N ILE A 299 7.91 -2.67 -39.82
CA ILE A 299 8.72 -2.66 -38.57
C ILE A 299 8.85 -4.08 -37.99
N GLY A 300 7.76 -4.84 -37.94
CA GLY A 300 7.80 -6.22 -37.45
C GLY A 300 8.70 -7.14 -38.29
N GLN A 301 8.66 -7.00 -39.62
CA GLN A 301 9.55 -7.75 -40.52
C GLN A 301 11.02 -7.37 -40.32
N SER A 302 11.32 -6.08 -40.15
CA SER A 302 12.67 -5.58 -39.87
C SER A 302 13.21 -6.10 -38.54
N ILE A 303 12.40 -6.09 -37.47
CA ILE A 303 12.79 -6.66 -36.17
C ILE A 303 13.08 -8.16 -36.30
N ASN A 304 12.26 -8.90 -37.04
CA ASN A 304 12.48 -10.32 -37.26
C ASN A 304 13.75 -10.61 -38.09
N ALA A 305 14.04 -9.77 -39.09
CA ALA A 305 15.23 -9.87 -39.92
C ALA A 305 16.54 -9.68 -39.13
N LEU A 306 16.51 -8.90 -38.04
CA LEU A 306 17.66 -8.75 -37.14
C LEU A 306 18.03 -10.06 -36.41
N ASN A 307 17.14 -11.08 -36.38
CA ASN A 307 17.37 -12.39 -35.76
C ASN A 307 17.87 -12.36 -34.31
N LEU A 308 17.57 -11.28 -33.59
CA LEU A 308 17.96 -11.12 -32.18
C LEU A 308 17.03 -11.98 -31.33
N LYS A 309 17.56 -13.08 -30.77
CA LYS A 309 16.88 -13.97 -29.81
C LYS A 309 16.68 -13.32 -28.43
N ASP A 310 16.29 -12.05 -28.41
CA ASP A 310 16.04 -11.32 -27.18
C ASP A 310 14.61 -11.57 -26.68
N SER A 311 14.41 -11.57 -25.37
CA SER A 311 13.09 -11.63 -24.75
C SER A 311 12.22 -10.44 -25.16
N ILE A 312 12.84 -9.27 -25.42
CA ILE A 312 12.15 -8.03 -25.76
C ILE A 312 11.59 -8.09 -27.20
N SER A 313 12.38 -8.56 -28.18
CA SER A 313 11.92 -8.67 -29.58
C SER A 313 10.70 -9.60 -29.69
N THR A 314 10.72 -10.72 -28.97
CA THR A 314 9.59 -11.67 -28.91
C THR A 314 8.32 -11.02 -28.37
N ILE A 315 8.44 -10.23 -27.29
CA ILE A 315 7.28 -9.53 -26.69
C ILE A 315 6.74 -8.45 -27.64
N ILE A 316 7.62 -7.69 -28.30
CA ILE A 316 7.21 -6.65 -29.26
C ILE A 316 6.49 -7.29 -30.44
N MET A 317 7.02 -8.38 -31.02
CA MET A 317 6.38 -9.10 -32.12
C MET A 317 5.00 -9.65 -31.74
N SER A 318 4.86 -10.17 -30.52
CA SER A 318 3.56 -10.61 -29.99
C SER A 318 2.56 -9.44 -29.88
N ASN A 319 3.01 -8.28 -29.38
CA ASN A 319 2.17 -7.07 -29.31
C ASN A 319 1.77 -6.57 -30.70
N ILE A 320 2.69 -6.54 -31.67
CA ILE A 320 2.39 -6.18 -33.07
C ILE A 320 1.32 -7.12 -33.62
N GLY A 321 1.50 -8.44 -33.47
CA GLY A 321 0.52 -9.42 -33.92
C GLY A 321 -0.86 -9.27 -33.25
N TYR A 322 -0.90 -8.95 -31.95
CA TYR A 322 -2.15 -8.66 -31.25
C TYR A 322 -2.87 -7.44 -31.82
N ILE A 323 -2.16 -6.31 -31.99
CA ILE A 323 -2.73 -5.08 -32.55
C ILE A 323 -3.23 -5.34 -33.99
N MET A 324 -2.45 -6.08 -34.79
CA MET A 324 -2.85 -6.47 -36.14
C MET A 324 -4.14 -7.29 -36.14
N ASN A 325 -4.26 -8.30 -35.27
CA ASN A 325 -5.50 -9.09 -35.18
C ASN A 325 -6.72 -8.22 -34.82
N THR A 326 -6.57 -7.26 -33.91
CA THR A 326 -7.69 -6.36 -33.53
C THR A 326 -8.15 -5.46 -34.67
N ARG A 327 -7.26 -5.14 -35.61
CA ARG A 327 -7.51 -4.31 -36.81
C ARG A 327 -7.85 -5.12 -38.05
N GLU A 328 -7.82 -6.45 -37.96
CA GLU A 328 -7.98 -7.32 -39.11
C GLU A 328 -9.45 -7.51 -39.50
N THR A 329 -9.83 -6.94 -40.64
CA THR A 329 -11.20 -7.02 -41.18
C THR A 329 -11.37 -8.14 -42.21
N LYS A 330 -10.26 -8.61 -42.81
CA LYS A 330 -10.25 -9.62 -43.87
C LYS A 330 -10.12 -11.04 -43.31
N ILE A 331 -10.42 -12.03 -44.14
CA ILE A 331 -10.17 -13.44 -43.81
C ILE A 331 -8.76 -13.82 -44.24
N THR A 332 -7.95 -14.30 -43.29
CA THR A 332 -6.62 -14.86 -43.55
C THR A 332 -6.61 -16.37 -43.41
N PRO A 333 -5.65 -17.09 -44.02
CA PRO A 333 -5.54 -18.54 -43.86
C PRO A 333 -5.47 -19.00 -42.39
N ALA A 334 -4.80 -18.21 -41.55
CA ALA A 334 -4.73 -18.43 -40.11
C ALA A 334 -6.12 -18.30 -39.45
N LEU A 335 -6.89 -17.26 -39.79
CA LEU A 335 -8.25 -17.07 -39.30
C LEU A 335 -9.22 -18.15 -39.83
N THR A 336 -9.12 -18.54 -41.11
CA THR A 336 -9.90 -19.64 -41.69
C THR A 336 -9.70 -20.94 -40.94
N SER A 337 -8.45 -21.24 -40.56
CA SER A 337 -8.13 -22.43 -39.75
C SER A 337 -8.77 -22.36 -38.36
N LYS A 338 -8.74 -21.20 -37.69
CA LYS A 338 -9.41 -20.98 -36.38
C LYS A 338 -10.93 -21.13 -36.49
N ILE A 339 -11.56 -20.50 -37.49
CA ILE A 339 -13.01 -20.62 -37.76
C ILE A 339 -13.39 -22.08 -38.05
N SER A 340 -12.57 -22.80 -38.83
CA SER A 340 -12.82 -24.22 -39.13
C SER A 340 -12.78 -25.09 -37.87
N LYS A 341 -11.86 -24.81 -36.93
CA LYS A 341 -11.81 -25.48 -35.63
C LYS A 341 -13.06 -25.15 -34.81
N LEU A 342 -13.46 -23.87 -34.75
CA LEU A 342 -14.66 -23.43 -34.05
C LEU A 342 -15.92 -24.12 -34.57
N ASN A 343 -16.08 -24.23 -35.90
CA ASN A 343 -17.21 -24.93 -36.51
C ASN A 343 -17.27 -26.42 -36.10
N LYS A 344 -16.12 -27.10 -35.93
CA LYS A 344 -16.10 -28.47 -35.41
C LYS A 344 -16.62 -28.54 -33.97
N ILE A 345 -16.29 -27.55 -33.15
CA ILE A 345 -16.77 -27.44 -31.76
C ILE A 345 -18.28 -27.19 -31.75
N PHE A 346 -18.78 -26.29 -32.60
CA PHE A 346 -20.22 -26.03 -32.77
C PHE A 346 -20.99 -27.29 -33.18
N ASN A 347 -20.51 -28.02 -34.18
CA ASN A 347 -21.14 -29.26 -34.61
C ASN A 347 -21.13 -30.33 -33.51
N LYS A 348 -20.05 -30.40 -32.72
CA LYS A 348 -19.98 -31.29 -31.56
C LYS A 348 -21.04 -30.93 -30.51
N ALA A 349 -21.19 -29.65 -30.18
CA ALA A 349 -22.22 -29.19 -29.24
C ALA A 349 -23.64 -29.49 -29.75
N LYS A 350 -23.94 -29.16 -31.02
CA LYS A 350 -25.21 -29.49 -31.67
C LYS A 350 -25.54 -30.99 -31.62
N ASN A 351 -24.58 -31.84 -31.94
CA ASN A 351 -24.75 -33.29 -31.88
C ASN A 351 -25.03 -33.79 -30.46
N ARG A 352 -24.41 -33.19 -29.43
CA ARG A 352 -24.68 -33.53 -28.03
C ARG A 352 -26.08 -33.09 -27.58
N ILE A 353 -26.52 -31.91 -27.99
CA ILE A 353 -27.89 -31.43 -27.74
C ILE A 353 -28.91 -32.34 -28.43
N ARG A 354 -28.67 -32.71 -29.69
CA ARG A 354 -29.53 -33.63 -30.44
C ARG A 354 -29.63 -35.00 -29.75
N ASN A 355 -28.52 -35.53 -29.25
CA ASN A 355 -28.51 -36.80 -28.52
C ASN A 355 -29.42 -36.78 -27.28
N ILE A 356 -29.61 -35.63 -26.61
CA ILE A 356 -30.57 -35.51 -25.50
C ILE A 356 -31.99 -35.73 -26.02
N TRP A 357 -32.36 -35.08 -27.12
CA TRP A 357 -33.68 -35.28 -27.74
C TRP A 357 -33.88 -36.71 -28.20
N ASP A 358 -32.86 -37.34 -28.79
CA ASP A 358 -32.92 -38.75 -29.18
C ASP A 358 -33.14 -39.66 -27.96
N LEU A 359 -32.46 -39.43 -26.84
CA LEU A 359 -32.65 -40.18 -25.58
C LEU A 359 -34.03 -39.96 -24.95
N ILE A 360 -34.57 -38.74 -25.03
CA ILE A 360 -35.93 -38.42 -24.59
C ILE A 360 -36.95 -39.21 -25.42
N LEU A 361 -36.80 -39.20 -26.75
CA LEU A 361 -37.67 -39.95 -27.68
C LEU A 361 -37.58 -41.47 -27.46
N GLN A 362 -36.40 -41.98 -27.08
CA GLN A 362 -36.18 -43.38 -26.77
C GLN A 362 -36.64 -43.79 -25.36
N GLY A 363 -36.97 -42.83 -24.48
CA GLY A 363 -37.39 -43.09 -23.11
C GLY A 363 -36.26 -43.53 -22.15
N SER A 364 -34.98 -43.36 -22.52
CA SER A 364 -33.83 -43.78 -21.72
C SER A 364 -33.47 -42.75 -20.64
N VAL A 365 -34.26 -42.69 -19.56
CA VAL A 365 -34.10 -41.66 -18.52
C VAL A 365 -32.78 -41.78 -17.74
N ALA A 366 -32.18 -42.98 -17.67
CA ALA A 366 -30.93 -43.21 -16.93
C ALA A 366 -29.71 -42.49 -17.55
N GLU A 367 -29.67 -42.36 -18.88
CA GLU A 367 -28.52 -41.77 -19.60
C GLU A 367 -28.69 -40.27 -19.87
N ILE A 368 -29.93 -39.77 -19.79
CA ILE A 368 -30.26 -38.36 -20.05
C ILE A 368 -29.45 -37.42 -19.17
N ASN A 369 -29.29 -37.70 -17.87
CA ASN A 369 -28.54 -36.82 -16.97
C ASN A 369 -27.07 -36.68 -17.38
N HIS A 370 -26.43 -37.77 -17.80
CA HIS A 370 -25.05 -37.74 -18.28
C HIS A 370 -24.94 -37.03 -19.63
N ALA A 371 -25.92 -37.25 -20.53
CA ALA A 371 -25.99 -36.56 -21.82
C ALA A 371 -26.20 -35.05 -21.67
N ILE A 372 -27.06 -34.62 -20.73
CA ILE A 372 -27.26 -33.21 -20.37
C ILE A 372 -25.96 -32.59 -19.88
N LYS A 373 -25.27 -33.24 -18.93
CA LYS A 373 -23.98 -32.75 -18.43
C LYS A 373 -22.95 -32.60 -19.55
N SER A 374 -22.82 -33.62 -20.40
CA SER A 374 -21.87 -33.60 -21.53
C SER A 374 -22.22 -32.55 -22.59
N ALA A 375 -23.51 -32.29 -22.84
CA ALA A 375 -23.94 -31.23 -23.74
C ALA A 375 -23.63 -29.84 -23.16
N ASN A 376 -23.91 -29.63 -21.86
CA ASN A 376 -23.57 -28.38 -21.17
C ASN A 376 -22.07 -28.08 -21.24
N GLU A 377 -21.21 -29.05 -20.95
CA GLU A 377 -19.75 -28.89 -21.07
C GLU A 377 -19.32 -28.55 -22.52
N ALA A 378 -19.98 -29.13 -23.53
CA ALA A 378 -19.69 -28.84 -24.93
C ALA A 378 -20.17 -27.44 -25.37
N VAL A 379 -21.32 -26.98 -24.85
CA VAL A 379 -21.85 -25.63 -25.07
C VAL A 379 -20.97 -24.58 -24.39
N GLU A 380 -20.54 -24.83 -23.16
CA GLU A 380 -19.63 -23.94 -22.42
C GLU A 380 -18.29 -23.81 -23.14
N LEU A 381 -17.71 -24.91 -23.62
CA LEU A 381 -16.50 -24.86 -24.44
C LEU A 381 -16.70 -24.05 -25.73
N ALA A 382 -17.85 -24.19 -26.38
CA ALA A 382 -18.19 -23.43 -27.59
C ALA A 382 -18.30 -21.92 -27.31
N ASP A 383 -18.92 -21.53 -26.19
CA ASP A 383 -19.04 -20.15 -25.74
C ASP A 383 -17.67 -19.53 -25.47
N VAL A 384 -16.83 -20.24 -24.72
CA VAL A 384 -15.45 -19.84 -24.38
C VAL A 384 -14.65 -19.54 -25.66
N GLU A 385 -14.62 -20.49 -26.60
CA GLU A 385 -13.82 -20.37 -27.82
C GLU A 385 -14.33 -19.27 -28.76
N VAL A 386 -15.65 -19.14 -28.94
CA VAL A 386 -16.21 -18.07 -29.79
C VAL A 386 -16.02 -16.70 -29.16
N SER A 387 -16.15 -16.59 -27.83
CA SER A 387 -15.93 -15.35 -27.09
C SER A 387 -14.46 -14.91 -27.12
N GLN A 388 -13.52 -15.86 -27.02
CA GLN A 388 -12.08 -15.58 -27.23
C GLN A 388 -11.79 -15.10 -28.64
N LEU A 389 -12.36 -15.75 -29.66
CA LEU A 389 -12.12 -15.35 -31.04
C LEU A 389 -12.68 -13.95 -31.32
N LYS A 390 -13.88 -13.65 -30.80
CA LYS A 390 -14.50 -12.32 -30.87
C LYS A 390 -13.67 -11.23 -30.19
N SER A 391 -13.06 -11.51 -29.03
CA SER A 391 -12.25 -10.51 -28.32
C SER A 391 -10.92 -10.21 -29.02
N LEU A 392 -10.39 -11.16 -29.79
CA LEU A 392 -9.17 -10.97 -30.60
C LEU A 392 -9.44 -10.22 -31.92
N TYR A 393 -10.62 -10.42 -32.52
CA TYR A 393 -10.98 -9.90 -33.85
C TYR A 393 -12.26 -9.05 -33.79
N LEU A 394 -12.18 -7.90 -33.10
CA LEU A 394 -13.33 -7.07 -32.74
C LEU A 394 -14.19 -6.61 -33.93
N ASN A 395 -13.54 -6.22 -35.04
CA ASN A 395 -14.19 -5.67 -36.23
C ASN A 395 -14.16 -6.62 -37.44
N ASN A 396 -14.08 -7.93 -37.21
CA ASN A 396 -14.05 -8.91 -38.29
C ASN A 396 -15.44 -9.49 -38.57
N ARG A 397 -15.97 -9.24 -39.78
CA ARG A 397 -17.32 -9.71 -40.18
C ARG A 397 -17.48 -11.23 -40.09
N PHE A 398 -16.44 -11.99 -40.39
CA PHE A 398 -16.49 -13.45 -40.41
C PHE A 398 -16.58 -14.01 -38.98
N VAL A 399 -15.86 -13.40 -38.04
CA VAL A 399 -15.92 -13.78 -36.62
C VAL A 399 -17.24 -13.34 -35.99
N ALA A 400 -17.70 -12.12 -36.27
CA ALA A 400 -19.01 -11.64 -35.82
C ALA A 400 -20.15 -12.56 -36.31
N ARG A 401 -20.08 -13.04 -37.57
CA ARG A 401 -21.03 -14.00 -38.12
C ARG A 401 -20.99 -15.35 -37.39
N GLN A 402 -19.81 -15.85 -36.99
CA GLN A 402 -19.74 -17.08 -36.18
C GLN A 402 -20.32 -16.88 -34.78
N TYR A 403 -20.13 -15.70 -34.18
CA TYR A 403 -20.75 -15.37 -32.90
C TYR A 403 -22.28 -15.27 -33.00
N ALA A 404 -22.80 -14.64 -34.05
CA ALA A 404 -24.23 -14.64 -34.32
C ALA A 404 -24.76 -16.08 -34.47
N LYS A 405 -24.13 -16.91 -35.30
CA LYS A 405 -24.51 -18.34 -35.46
C LYS A 405 -24.50 -19.12 -34.14
N PHE A 406 -23.52 -18.88 -33.27
CA PHE A 406 -23.49 -19.49 -31.94
C PHE A 406 -24.74 -19.11 -31.13
N GLN A 407 -25.09 -17.81 -31.11
CA GLN A 407 -26.23 -17.32 -30.36
C GLN A 407 -27.56 -17.86 -30.89
N GLY A 408 -27.74 -17.95 -32.21
CA GLY A 408 -28.94 -18.51 -32.82
C GLY A 408 -29.04 -20.02 -32.67
N ASP A 409 -28.00 -20.76 -33.06
CA ASP A 409 -28.10 -22.20 -33.25
C ASP A 409 -27.81 -23.03 -31.99
N ILE A 410 -27.04 -22.49 -31.03
CA ILE A 410 -26.59 -23.23 -29.85
C ILE A 410 -27.17 -22.62 -28.58
N ASN A 411 -27.02 -21.31 -28.40
CA ASN A 411 -27.52 -20.62 -27.19
C ASN A 411 -29.03 -20.31 -27.28
N ALA A 412 -29.62 -20.39 -28.48
CA ALA A 412 -31.02 -20.06 -28.77
C ALA A 412 -31.45 -18.65 -28.28
N ASN A 413 -30.52 -17.69 -28.30
CA ASN A 413 -30.78 -16.30 -27.93
C ASN A 413 -31.08 -15.47 -29.18
N ALA A 414 -32.36 -15.41 -29.54
CA ALA A 414 -32.84 -14.69 -30.73
C ALA A 414 -32.56 -13.17 -30.69
N VAL A 415 -32.59 -12.56 -29.51
CA VAL A 415 -32.32 -11.12 -29.35
C VAL A 415 -30.86 -10.80 -29.62
N GLU A 416 -29.93 -11.54 -29.00
CA GLU A 416 -28.50 -11.33 -29.26
C GLU A 416 -28.13 -11.72 -30.70
N TYR A 417 -28.77 -12.75 -31.26
CA TYR A 417 -28.59 -13.10 -32.66
C TYR A 417 -28.89 -11.92 -33.59
N LYS A 418 -30.04 -11.26 -33.43
CA LYS A 418 -30.45 -10.11 -34.26
C LYS A 418 -29.47 -8.95 -34.14
N VAL A 419 -29.11 -8.56 -32.91
CA VAL A 419 -28.13 -7.48 -32.66
C VAL A 419 -26.79 -7.78 -33.33
N TRP A 420 -26.30 -9.03 -33.23
CA TRP A 420 -25.03 -9.40 -33.85
C TRP A 420 -25.13 -9.54 -35.37
N MET A 421 -26.29 -9.87 -35.92
CA MET A 421 -26.50 -9.86 -37.37
C MET A 421 -26.52 -8.42 -37.92
N GLU A 422 -27.16 -7.48 -37.22
CA GLU A 422 -27.08 -6.05 -37.54
C GLU A 422 -25.62 -5.55 -37.52
N ASN A 423 -24.84 -5.95 -36.51
CA ASN A 423 -23.40 -5.66 -36.46
C ASN A 423 -22.64 -6.25 -37.66
N VAL A 424 -22.99 -7.47 -38.11
CA VAL A 424 -22.40 -8.07 -39.32
C VAL A 424 -22.71 -7.23 -40.56
N ILE A 425 -23.95 -6.74 -40.71
CA ILE A 425 -24.35 -5.85 -41.81
C ILE A 425 -23.57 -4.54 -41.76
N GLN A 426 -23.40 -3.95 -40.58
CA GLN A 426 -22.59 -2.73 -40.41
C GLN A 426 -21.12 -2.97 -40.80
N LEU A 427 -20.54 -4.10 -40.37
CA LEU A 427 -19.18 -4.49 -40.73
C LEU A 427 -19.03 -4.80 -42.23
N GLN A 428 -20.06 -5.37 -42.87
CA GLN A 428 -20.10 -5.58 -44.33
C GLN A 428 -20.15 -4.25 -45.09
N ALA A 429 -20.88 -3.27 -44.56
CA ALA A 429 -20.90 -1.90 -45.09
C ALA A 429 -19.60 -1.11 -44.82
N GLY A 430 -18.61 -1.73 -44.16
CA GLY A 430 -17.31 -1.11 -43.85
C GLY A 430 -17.32 -0.19 -42.63
N LYS A 431 -18.41 -0.15 -41.85
CA LYS A 431 -18.48 0.63 -40.61
C LYS A 431 -17.83 -0.15 -39.46
N GLN A 432 -17.04 0.53 -38.63
CA GLN A 432 -16.45 -0.06 -37.43
C GLN A 432 -17.49 -0.09 -36.30
N VAL A 433 -17.67 -1.27 -35.69
CA VAL A 433 -18.61 -1.46 -34.56
C VAL A 433 -17.90 -1.18 -33.23
N CYS A 434 -16.64 -1.59 -33.11
CA CYS A 434 -15.79 -1.32 -31.96
C CYS A 434 -14.73 -0.29 -32.34
N ALA A 435 -14.58 0.76 -31.52
CA ALA A 435 -13.47 1.71 -31.67
C ALA A 435 -12.11 1.03 -31.41
N ASP A 436 -11.07 1.53 -32.06
CA ASP A 436 -9.70 1.05 -31.82
C ASP A 436 -9.20 1.53 -30.45
N ILE A 437 -9.05 0.57 -29.53
CA ILE A 437 -8.58 0.80 -28.16
C ILE A 437 -7.16 1.39 -28.15
N VAL A 438 -6.29 0.95 -29.05
CA VAL A 438 -4.89 1.41 -29.11
C VAL A 438 -4.83 2.88 -29.52
N HIS A 439 -5.63 3.24 -30.53
CA HIS A 439 -5.76 4.62 -30.97
C HIS A 439 -6.31 5.51 -29.85
N GLY A 440 -7.43 5.10 -29.24
CA GLY A 440 -8.06 5.85 -28.15
C GLY A 440 -7.14 6.05 -26.93
N LEU A 441 -6.34 5.04 -26.57
CA LEU A 441 -5.33 5.18 -25.53
C LEU A 441 -4.21 6.14 -25.94
N GLY A 442 -3.72 6.08 -27.18
CA GLY A 442 -2.70 7.00 -27.68
C GLY A 442 -3.15 8.46 -27.65
N VAL A 443 -4.35 8.75 -28.14
CA VAL A 443 -4.95 10.10 -28.13
C VAL A 443 -5.23 10.58 -26.71
N PHE A 444 -5.67 9.69 -25.80
CA PHE A 444 -5.84 10.02 -24.38
C PHE A 444 -4.53 10.48 -23.73
N VAL A 445 -3.41 9.84 -24.08
CA VAL A 445 -2.09 10.21 -23.55
C VAL A 445 -1.54 11.49 -24.18
N PHE A 446 -1.74 11.66 -25.48
CA PHE A 446 -1.26 12.79 -26.25
C PHE A 446 -2.44 13.52 -26.91
N PRO A 447 -3.19 14.34 -26.15
CA PRO A 447 -4.40 15.00 -26.65
C PRO A 447 -4.13 16.02 -27.76
N SER A 448 -2.87 16.46 -27.90
CA SER A 448 -2.45 17.40 -28.94
C SER A 448 -2.25 16.73 -30.30
N LEU A 449 -2.14 15.39 -30.36
CA LEU A 449 -1.90 14.69 -31.62
C LEU A 449 -3.12 14.77 -32.54
N PRO A 450 -2.91 14.83 -33.87
CA PRO A 450 -4.01 14.79 -34.82
C PRO A 450 -4.73 13.44 -34.75
N GLU A 451 -6.05 13.42 -35.01
CA GLU A 451 -6.83 12.17 -35.04
C GLU A 451 -6.41 11.25 -36.21
N SER A 452 -5.90 11.83 -37.30
CA SER A 452 -5.41 11.11 -38.47
C SER A 452 -4.17 11.79 -39.04
N VAL A 453 -3.28 11.01 -39.65
CA VAL A 453 -2.11 11.57 -40.36
C VAL A 453 -2.54 12.16 -41.70
N GLU A 454 -2.14 13.42 -42.00
CA GLU A 454 -2.46 14.13 -43.24
C GLU A 454 -2.07 13.30 -44.49
N GLY A 455 -3.01 13.20 -45.45
CA GLY A 455 -2.91 12.35 -46.64
C GLY A 455 -3.82 11.10 -46.61
N SER A 456 -4.50 10.85 -45.48
CA SER A 456 -5.51 9.79 -45.31
C SER A 456 -6.97 10.29 -45.41
N ASP A 457 -7.21 11.52 -45.86
CA ASP A 457 -8.57 11.97 -46.17
C ASP A 457 -9.08 11.25 -47.42
N GLY A 458 -9.86 10.18 -47.20
CA GLY A 458 -10.94 9.77 -48.10
C GLY A 458 -10.63 8.78 -49.22
N LYS A 459 -9.45 8.12 -49.28
CA LYS A 459 -9.15 7.19 -50.40
C LYS A 459 -8.83 5.74 -50.07
N ASN A 460 -8.92 5.33 -48.81
CA ASN A 460 -9.03 3.90 -48.45
C ASN A 460 -10.43 3.58 -47.92
N MET A 461 -11.47 4.13 -48.55
CA MET A 461 -12.76 3.44 -48.60
C MET A 461 -12.49 2.16 -49.40
N MET A 462 -12.12 1.10 -48.66
CA MET A 462 -11.74 -0.19 -49.18
C MET A 462 -12.81 -0.62 -50.19
N SER A 463 -12.41 -0.69 -51.45
CA SER A 463 -13.22 -1.22 -52.55
C SER A 463 -13.75 -2.59 -52.13
N LEU A 464 -15.02 -2.62 -51.75
CA LEU A 464 -15.80 -3.82 -51.51
C LEU A 464 -16.05 -4.45 -52.88
N THR A 465 -15.25 -5.45 -53.21
CA THR A 465 -15.57 -6.39 -54.29
C THR A 465 -15.37 -7.79 -53.76
N GLU A 466 -16.34 -8.21 -52.95
CA GLU A 466 -16.75 -9.59 -52.74
C GLU A 466 -18.18 -9.48 -52.19
N MET A 467 -19.13 -9.24 -53.10
CA MET A 467 -20.54 -9.50 -52.87
C MET A 467 -20.68 -11.02 -52.68
N GLU A 468 -20.61 -11.49 -51.42
CA GLU A 468 -21.53 -12.57 -51.05
C GLU A 468 -22.91 -11.92 -51.03
N SER A 469 -23.83 -12.45 -51.84
CA SER A 469 -25.22 -12.05 -51.92
C SER A 469 -25.78 -11.82 -50.52
N VAL A 470 -26.11 -10.57 -50.22
CA VAL A 470 -27.18 -10.29 -49.26
C VAL A 470 -28.41 -10.94 -49.88
N GLU A 471 -28.92 -12.00 -49.28
CA GLU A 471 -30.31 -12.36 -49.50
C GLU A 471 -31.09 -11.12 -49.08
N GLU A 472 -31.59 -10.36 -50.06
CA GLU A 472 -32.62 -9.35 -49.82
C GLU A 472 -33.82 -10.11 -49.25
N LEU A 473 -33.90 -10.17 -47.92
CA LEU A 473 -35.07 -10.65 -47.23
C LEU A 473 -36.19 -9.67 -47.57
N ASN A 474 -37.26 -10.20 -48.17
CA ASN A 474 -38.45 -9.46 -48.52
C ASN A 474 -39.03 -8.82 -47.24
N ASP A 475 -39.52 -7.58 -47.28
CA ASP A 475 -40.04 -6.85 -46.09
C ASP A 475 -41.12 -7.66 -45.31
N GLU A 476 -41.85 -8.54 -45.99
CA GLU A 476 -42.82 -9.46 -45.38
C GLU A 476 -42.17 -10.62 -44.58
N GLN A 477 -41.03 -11.16 -45.04
CA GLN A 477 -40.30 -12.22 -44.32
C GLN A 477 -39.60 -11.67 -43.08
N GLN A 478 -39.11 -10.43 -43.16
CA GLN A 478 -38.43 -9.77 -42.04
C GLN A 478 -39.42 -9.43 -40.91
N ALA A 479 -40.68 -9.12 -41.24
CA ALA A 479 -41.75 -8.93 -40.27
C ALA A 479 -42.16 -10.25 -39.57
N GLU A 480 -42.20 -11.38 -40.28
CA GLU A 480 -42.45 -12.71 -39.70
C GLU A 480 -41.30 -13.20 -38.82
N GLU A 481 -40.04 -12.99 -39.23
CA GLU A 481 -38.88 -13.28 -38.39
C GLU A 481 -38.88 -12.44 -37.11
N ASP A 482 -39.21 -11.15 -37.20
CA ASP A 482 -39.28 -10.27 -36.04
C ASP A 482 -40.38 -10.68 -35.04
N ALA A 483 -41.55 -11.11 -35.54
CA ALA A 483 -42.61 -11.65 -34.70
C ALA A 483 -42.19 -12.95 -33.99
N ASN A 484 -41.50 -13.86 -34.69
CA ASN A 484 -40.99 -15.10 -34.10
C ASN A 484 -39.88 -14.83 -33.07
N ILE A 485 -39.02 -13.85 -33.31
CA ILE A 485 -37.99 -13.41 -32.36
C ILE A 485 -38.62 -12.84 -31.09
N GLU A 486 -39.71 -12.07 -31.20
CA GLU A 486 -40.41 -11.53 -30.03
C GLU A 486 -41.05 -12.64 -29.17
N VAL A 487 -41.64 -13.65 -29.81
CA VAL A 487 -42.13 -14.85 -29.12
C VAL A 487 -40.99 -15.61 -28.44
N LEU A 488 -39.85 -15.80 -29.10
CA LEU A 488 -38.70 -16.43 -28.48
C LEU A 488 -38.16 -15.59 -27.30
N ALA A 489 -38.11 -14.27 -27.44
CA ALA A 489 -37.63 -13.35 -26.41
C ALA A 489 -38.53 -13.35 -25.18
N THR A 490 -39.85 -13.45 -25.36
CA THR A 490 -40.80 -13.58 -24.24
C THR A 490 -40.65 -14.91 -23.51
N LEU A 491 -40.46 -16.01 -24.24
CA LEU A 491 -40.11 -17.32 -23.66
C LEU A 491 -38.78 -17.26 -22.88
N THR A 492 -37.73 -16.70 -23.46
CA THR A 492 -36.44 -16.54 -22.79
C THR A 492 -36.57 -15.71 -21.51
N ARG A 493 -37.33 -14.60 -21.54
CA ARG A 493 -37.62 -13.80 -20.33
C ARG A 493 -38.38 -14.58 -19.27
N GLN A 494 -39.30 -15.47 -19.64
CA GLN A 494 -40.01 -16.32 -18.69
C GLN A 494 -39.08 -17.37 -18.06
N ILE A 495 -38.18 -17.95 -18.85
CA ILE A 495 -37.17 -18.90 -18.40
C ILE A 495 -36.18 -18.20 -17.43
N GLU A 496 -35.67 -17.02 -17.79
CA GLU A 496 -34.77 -16.24 -16.93
C GLU A 496 -35.45 -15.75 -15.64
N LYS A 497 -36.77 -15.51 -15.69
CA LYS A 497 -37.57 -15.11 -14.51
C LYS A 497 -37.84 -16.29 -13.57
N GLN A 498 -37.64 -17.55 -14.00
CA GLN A 498 -37.70 -18.69 -13.10
C GLN A 498 -36.57 -18.61 -12.07
N ARG A 499 -36.92 -18.16 -10.87
CA ARG A 499 -36.01 -18.13 -9.73
C ARG A 499 -35.98 -19.51 -9.08
N ILE A 500 -34.86 -20.22 -9.25
CA ILE A 500 -34.61 -21.47 -8.54
C ILE A 500 -34.41 -21.15 -7.04
N PRO A 501 -35.30 -21.61 -6.14
CA PRO A 501 -35.24 -21.28 -4.71
C PRO A 501 -33.93 -21.74 -4.04
N ALA A 502 -33.36 -22.86 -4.52
CA ALA A 502 -32.11 -23.41 -4.00
C ALA A 502 -30.92 -22.44 -4.15
N ILE A 503 -30.83 -21.71 -5.26
CA ILE A 503 -29.76 -20.73 -5.50
C ILE A 503 -29.88 -19.54 -4.54
N LYS A 504 -31.12 -19.08 -4.26
CA LYS A 504 -31.34 -18.04 -3.24
C LYS A 504 -30.95 -18.50 -1.85
N CYS A 505 -31.28 -19.75 -1.50
CA CYS A 505 -30.88 -20.34 -0.24
C CYS A 505 -29.35 -20.42 -0.13
N MET A 506 -28.65 -20.80 -1.21
CA MET A 506 -27.20 -20.84 -1.27
C MET A 506 -26.56 -19.45 -1.10
N TYR A 507 -27.07 -18.41 -1.76
CA TYR A 507 -26.54 -17.06 -1.56
C TYR A 507 -26.81 -16.54 -0.15
N MET A 508 -28.01 -16.78 0.37
CA MET A 508 -28.39 -16.37 1.73
C MET A 508 -27.54 -17.08 2.79
N SER A 509 -27.34 -18.40 2.65
CA SER A 509 -26.50 -19.18 3.57
C SER A 509 -25.03 -18.77 3.46
N THR A 510 -24.53 -18.43 2.27
CA THR A 510 -23.16 -17.93 2.08
C THR A 510 -22.97 -16.57 2.76
N CYS A 511 -23.91 -15.64 2.59
CA CYS A 511 -23.89 -14.34 3.25
C CYS A 511 -23.96 -14.45 4.78
N LEU A 512 -24.84 -15.32 5.30
CA LEU A 512 -24.92 -15.60 6.74
C LEU A 512 -23.62 -16.23 7.25
N GLY A 513 -23.07 -17.19 6.51
CA GLY A 513 -21.79 -17.82 6.82
C GLY A 513 -20.67 -16.79 6.94
N TRP A 514 -20.53 -15.90 5.95
CA TRP A 514 -19.55 -14.81 5.98
C TRP A 514 -19.75 -13.88 7.18
N PHE A 515 -21.00 -13.50 7.48
CA PHE A 515 -21.31 -12.62 8.62
C PHE A 515 -20.88 -13.26 9.95
N PHE A 516 -21.22 -14.52 10.19
CA PHE A 516 -20.89 -15.19 11.45
C PHE A 516 -19.43 -15.64 11.57
N THR A 517 -18.75 -15.99 10.47
CA THR A 517 -17.36 -16.47 10.53
C THR A 517 -16.30 -15.39 10.35
N VAL A 518 -16.63 -14.26 9.72
CA VAL A 518 -15.66 -13.18 9.48
C VAL A 518 -16.02 -11.94 10.29
N PHE A 519 -17.26 -11.45 10.17
CA PHE A 519 -17.63 -10.16 10.77
C PHE A 519 -17.75 -10.24 12.30
N VAL A 520 -18.45 -11.25 12.83
CA VAL A 520 -18.62 -11.43 14.29
C VAL A 520 -17.29 -11.61 15.03
N PRO A 521 -16.33 -12.45 14.57
CA PRO A 521 -15.04 -12.60 15.24
C PRO A 521 -14.18 -11.34 15.21
N ILE A 522 -14.23 -10.56 14.11
CA ILE A 522 -13.53 -9.27 14.04
C ILE A 522 -14.11 -8.29 15.06
N LEU A 523 -15.44 -8.20 15.16
CA LEU A 523 -16.10 -7.35 16.15
C LEU A 523 -15.74 -7.80 17.58
N ALA A 524 -15.75 -9.11 17.84
CA ALA A 524 -15.35 -9.68 19.12
C ALA A 524 -13.89 -9.36 19.46
N LEU A 525 -12.96 -9.43 18.49
CA LEU A 525 -11.56 -9.07 18.67
C LEU A 525 -11.38 -7.58 19.01
N ILE A 526 -12.14 -6.69 18.37
CA ILE A 526 -12.09 -5.25 18.66
C ILE A 526 -12.55 -4.97 20.09
N ILE A 527 -13.68 -5.57 20.52
CA ILE A 527 -14.23 -5.40 21.87
C ILE A 527 -13.31 -6.04 22.92
N TYR A 528 -12.74 -7.21 22.62
CA TYR A 528 -11.77 -7.86 23.50
C TYR A 528 -10.50 -7.02 23.64
N TYR A 529 -9.99 -6.44 22.54
CA TYR A 529 -8.80 -5.60 22.56
C TYR A 529 -8.98 -4.34 23.41
N THR A 530 -10.14 -3.68 23.37
CA THR A 530 -10.40 -2.53 24.25
C THR A 530 -10.37 -2.92 25.72
N THR A 531 -10.98 -4.05 26.07
CA THR A 531 -11.00 -4.57 27.44
C THR A 531 -9.60 -4.97 27.91
N PHE A 532 -8.84 -5.67 27.06
CA PHE A 532 -7.45 -6.07 27.33
C PHE A 532 -6.53 -4.86 27.54
N ARG A 533 -6.71 -3.80 26.74
CA ARG A 533 -5.95 -2.56 26.89
C ARG A 533 -6.23 -1.87 28.23
N GLU A 534 -7.49 -1.86 28.68
CA GLU A 534 -7.86 -1.26 29.97
C GLU A 534 -7.27 -2.07 31.15
N ASP A 535 -7.30 -3.40 31.05
CA ASP A 535 -6.73 -4.31 32.04
C ASP A 535 -5.21 -4.17 32.23
N LEU A 536 -4.48 -3.82 31.16
CA LEU A 536 -3.04 -3.55 31.20
C LEU A 536 -2.69 -2.15 31.72
N ASN A 537 -3.50 -1.13 31.42
CA ASN A 537 -3.18 0.25 31.80
C ASN A 537 -3.58 0.59 33.25
N ALA A 538 -4.67 0.02 33.76
CA ALA A 538 -5.15 0.33 35.11
C ALA A 538 -4.13 0.00 36.22
N PRO A 539 -3.39 -1.13 36.18
CA PRO A 539 -2.34 -1.44 37.14
C PRO A 539 -1.20 -0.43 37.22
N LEU A 540 -0.84 0.18 36.09
CA LEU A 540 0.27 1.12 36.01
C LEU A 540 0.04 2.35 36.89
N VAL A 541 -1.22 2.79 37.03
CA VAL A 541 -1.57 4.00 37.79
C VAL A 541 -1.34 3.82 39.28
N PHE A 542 -1.85 2.76 39.90
CA PHE A 542 -1.61 2.52 41.32
C PHE A 542 -0.19 2.06 41.60
N MET A 543 0.47 1.33 40.69
CA MET A 543 1.88 0.99 40.84
C MET A 543 2.77 2.24 40.81
N TYR A 544 2.45 3.21 39.94
CA TYR A 544 3.11 4.51 39.96
C TYR A 544 2.89 5.22 41.31
N GLY A 545 1.65 5.24 41.82
CA GLY A 545 1.33 5.82 43.13
C GLY A 545 2.10 5.17 44.28
N ILE A 546 2.18 3.83 44.33
CA ILE A 546 2.92 3.09 45.37
C ILE A 546 4.43 3.38 45.27
N SER A 547 5.00 3.37 44.06
CA SER A 547 6.41 3.66 43.83
C SER A 547 6.77 5.11 44.22
N TYR A 548 5.89 6.05 43.87
CA TYR A 548 6.08 7.46 44.20
C TYR A 548 5.95 7.71 45.71
N MET A 549 4.95 7.12 46.38
CA MET A 549 4.79 7.22 47.84
C MET A 549 5.99 6.64 48.58
N ARG A 550 6.54 5.52 48.10
CA ARG A 550 7.75 4.92 48.66
C ARG A 550 8.93 5.89 48.62
N ASN A 551 9.16 6.52 47.48
CA ASN A 551 10.22 7.52 47.34
C ASN A 551 9.94 8.74 48.22
N LEU A 552 8.68 9.18 48.27
CA LEU A 552 8.24 10.32 49.06
C LEU A 552 8.49 10.13 50.56
N LEU A 553 8.17 8.96 51.13
CA LEU A 553 8.44 8.65 52.53
C LEU A 553 9.93 8.72 52.88
N ASN A 554 10.79 8.17 52.02
CA ASN A 554 12.24 8.23 52.22
C ASN A 554 12.77 9.65 52.10
N MET A 555 12.26 10.44 51.15
CA MET A 555 12.62 11.85 51.02
C MET A 555 12.15 12.66 52.24
N LEU A 556 10.92 12.45 52.72
CA LEU A 556 10.40 13.14 53.90
C LEU A 556 11.27 12.89 55.13
N ALA A 557 11.65 11.64 55.42
CA ALA A 557 12.54 11.33 56.54
C ALA A 557 13.93 11.99 56.38
N ALA A 558 14.53 11.90 55.19
CA ALA A 558 15.86 12.45 54.93
C ALA A 558 15.88 14.00 54.99
N PHE A 559 14.90 14.66 54.38
CA PHE A 559 14.80 16.12 54.41
C PHE A 559 14.39 16.65 55.79
N THR A 560 13.69 15.86 56.61
CA THR A 560 13.39 16.22 58.01
C THR A 560 14.67 16.24 58.85
N ALA A 561 15.53 15.24 58.69
CA ALA A 561 16.85 15.23 59.32
C ALA A 561 17.72 16.41 58.86
N LYS A 562 17.70 16.71 57.56
CA LYS A 562 18.44 17.84 56.99
C LYS A 562 17.92 19.20 57.47
N PHE A 563 16.60 19.38 57.49
CA PHE A 563 15.94 20.59 57.98
C PHE A 563 16.35 20.90 59.42
N LEU A 564 16.41 19.87 60.27
CA LEU A 564 16.87 20.04 61.64
C LEU A 564 18.32 20.57 61.71
N PHE A 565 19.24 20.07 60.87
CA PHE A 565 20.61 20.57 60.82
C PHE A 565 20.74 21.97 60.18
N GLU A 566 19.84 22.36 59.28
CA GLU A 566 19.79 23.70 58.68
C GLU A 566 19.20 24.77 59.61
N GLU A 567 18.50 24.40 60.69
CA GLU A 567 17.85 25.34 61.62
C GLU A 567 18.43 25.32 63.04
N LEU A 568 19.06 24.22 63.48
CA LEU A 568 19.70 24.15 64.79
C LEU A 568 20.98 25.01 64.89
N PRO A 569 21.21 25.68 66.03
CA PRO A 569 22.49 26.34 66.31
C PRO A 569 23.61 25.31 66.52
N ASP A 570 24.84 25.63 66.10
CA ASP A 570 26.00 24.75 66.25
C ASP A 570 26.37 24.61 67.73
N PRO A 571 26.43 23.39 68.29
CA PRO A 571 26.84 23.17 69.67
C PRO A 571 28.25 23.69 70.02
N LYS A 572 29.10 23.99 69.03
CA LYS A 572 30.43 24.61 69.21
C LYS A 572 30.43 26.13 69.00
N SER A 573 29.46 26.68 68.28
CA SER A 573 29.32 28.11 67.98
C SER A 573 27.82 28.48 67.95
N PRO A 574 27.23 28.94 69.06
CA PRO A 574 25.79 29.19 69.15
C PRO A 574 25.24 30.28 68.22
N GLU A 575 26.12 31.08 67.60
CA GLU A 575 25.76 32.14 66.64
C GLU A 575 25.69 31.62 65.18
N GLU A 576 26.18 30.40 64.92
CA GLU A 576 26.17 29.77 63.59
C GLU A 576 25.23 28.55 63.59
N LYS A 577 24.72 28.15 62.43
CA LYS A 577 23.88 26.95 62.28
C LYS A 577 24.73 25.71 61.99
N VAL A 578 24.23 24.51 62.31
CA VAL A 578 24.99 23.25 62.15
C VAL A 578 25.38 22.97 60.70
N THR A 579 24.52 23.31 59.73
CA THR A 579 24.82 23.23 58.29
C THR A 579 24.19 24.38 57.52
N ASP A 580 24.88 24.87 56.49
CA ASP A 580 24.34 25.86 55.56
C ASP A 580 23.42 25.22 54.49
N VAL A 581 22.64 26.05 53.80
CA VAL A 581 21.77 25.66 52.69
C VAL A 581 22.62 25.07 51.56
N ILE A 582 22.09 24.06 50.86
CA ILE A 582 22.82 23.41 49.76
C ILE A 582 23.15 24.43 48.66
N HIS A 583 24.41 24.49 48.25
CA HIS A 583 24.81 25.20 47.04
C HIS A 583 24.81 24.27 45.83
N LEU A 584 23.82 24.45 44.94
CA LEU A 584 23.68 23.71 43.69
C LEU A 584 24.34 24.45 42.53
N GLN A 585 24.76 23.70 41.50
CA GLN A 585 25.26 24.30 40.26
C GLN A 585 24.17 25.12 39.55
N GLU A 586 24.56 26.23 38.92
CA GLU A 586 23.64 27.07 38.14
C GLU A 586 22.91 26.24 37.08
N GLY A 587 21.57 26.31 37.10
CA GLY A 587 20.71 25.57 36.16
C GLY A 587 20.28 24.17 36.61
N PHE A 588 20.52 23.76 37.86
CA PHE A 588 19.99 22.49 38.38
C PHE A 588 18.45 22.52 38.48
N PRO A 589 17.72 21.56 37.89
CA PRO A 589 16.25 21.57 37.92
C PRO A 589 15.71 21.19 39.31
N LEU A 590 14.97 22.12 39.94
CA LEU A 590 14.37 21.96 41.28
C LEU A 590 12.86 21.68 41.26
N THR A 591 12.30 21.37 40.10
CA THR A 591 10.86 21.13 39.90
C THR A 591 10.31 19.99 40.76
N GLY A 592 11.14 19.00 41.09
CA GLY A 592 10.80 17.90 42.00
C GLY A 592 10.77 18.28 43.49
N PHE A 593 11.26 19.46 43.84
CA PHE A 593 11.42 19.95 45.21
C PHE A 593 10.69 21.27 45.48
N GLY A 594 9.83 21.72 44.56
CA GLY A 594 9.05 22.95 44.71
C GLY A 594 9.82 24.23 44.35
N ASP A 595 10.88 24.10 43.54
CA ASP A 595 11.71 25.21 43.04
C ASP A 595 12.42 26.05 44.14
N ASP A 596 12.58 25.49 45.35
CA ASP A 596 13.34 26.09 46.45
C ASP A 596 14.51 25.18 46.87
N VAL A 597 15.48 25.76 47.55
CA VAL A 597 16.70 25.11 48.03
C VAL A 597 16.67 24.90 49.55
N ARG A 598 15.84 25.68 50.26
CA ARG A 598 15.67 25.60 51.72
C ARG A 598 14.88 24.36 52.10
N SER A 599 15.38 23.56 53.03
CA SER A 599 14.73 22.30 53.40
C SER A 599 13.31 22.49 53.96
N ARG A 600 13.03 23.64 54.59
CA ARG A 600 11.69 24.00 55.08
C ARG A 600 10.63 24.04 53.97
N GLU A 601 10.92 24.74 52.87
CA GLU A 601 9.99 24.86 51.74
C GLU A 601 9.91 23.56 50.92
N ILE A 602 11.04 22.85 50.79
CA ILE A 602 11.06 21.53 50.16
C ILE A 602 10.17 20.54 50.92
N LEU A 603 10.28 20.49 52.26
CA LEU A 603 9.44 19.60 53.06
C LEU A 603 7.95 19.96 52.98
N LYS A 604 7.60 21.25 52.96
CA LYS A 604 6.23 21.71 52.79
C LYS A 604 5.63 21.25 51.46
N TYR A 605 6.42 21.35 50.38
CA TYR A 605 6.04 20.86 49.06
C TYR A 605 5.87 19.33 49.04
N LEU A 606 6.85 18.58 49.56
CA LEU A 606 6.81 17.12 49.60
C LEU A 606 5.65 16.59 50.47
N ALA A 607 5.41 17.20 51.64
CA ALA A 607 4.32 16.81 52.53
C ALA A 607 2.95 17.03 51.87
N ALA A 608 2.79 18.10 51.07
CA ALA A 608 1.56 18.35 50.32
C ALA A 608 1.27 17.27 49.25
N GLN A 609 2.31 16.67 48.66
CA GLN A 609 2.17 15.61 47.66
C GLN A 609 1.71 14.26 48.22
N VAL A 610 1.77 14.06 49.54
CA VAL A 610 1.31 12.81 50.18
C VAL A 610 -0.18 12.59 49.91
N SER A 611 -0.99 13.67 49.93
CA SER A 611 -2.44 13.57 49.70
C SER A 611 -2.78 13.12 48.27
N SER A 612 -2.17 13.76 47.26
CA SER A 612 -2.40 13.42 45.85
C SER A 612 -1.90 12.00 45.51
N THR A 613 -0.76 11.62 46.06
CA THR A 613 -0.18 10.28 45.86
C THR A 613 -1.04 9.19 46.52
N SER A 614 -1.56 9.46 47.73
CA SER A 614 -2.50 8.55 48.42
C SER A 614 -3.78 8.33 47.61
N SER A 615 -4.28 9.37 46.93
CA SER A 615 -5.41 9.24 46.01
C SER A 615 -5.11 8.31 44.83
N MET A 616 -3.91 8.36 44.26
CA MET A 616 -3.50 7.46 43.16
C MET A 616 -3.47 6.00 43.64
N MET A 617 -2.92 5.75 44.83
CA MET A 617 -2.89 4.42 45.45
C MET A 617 -4.30 3.88 45.73
N SER A 618 -5.26 4.73 46.09
CA SER A 618 -6.63 4.32 46.45
C SER A 618 -7.36 3.56 45.34
N SER A 619 -6.96 3.71 44.08
CA SER A 619 -7.54 2.97 42.96
C SER A 619 -7.35 1.45 43.06
N LEU A 620 -6.32 0.97 43.78
CA LEU A 620 -6.10 -0.46 44.07
C LEU A 620 -7.22 -1.06 44.96
N ARG A 621 -7.93 -0.25 45.75
CA ARG A 621 -8.98 -0.75 46.66
C ARG A 621 -10.16 -1.36 45.92
N SER A 622 -10.53 -0.78 44.77
CA SER A 622 -11.69 -1.20 43.98
C SER A 622 -11.32 -2.04 42.75
N TYR A 623 -10.03 -2.15 42.40
CA TYR A 623 -9.60 -2.88 41.21
C TYR A 623 -9.63 -4.40 41.41
N LYS A 624 -10.41 -5.10 40.55
CA LYS A 624 -10.55 -6.56 40.44
C LYS A 624 -10.52 -7.32 41.79
N PHE A 625 -11.60 -7.12 42.56
CA PHE A 625 -11.82 -7.81 43.83
C PHE A 625 -11.85 -9.34 43.66
N GLY A 626 -11.19 -10.07 44.57
CA GLY A 626 -11.14 -11.55 44.56
C GLY A 626 -9.95 -12.16 43.80
N ASN A 627 -9.07 -11.37 43.17
CA ASN A 627 -7.82 -11.88 42.61
C ASN A 627 -6.76 -12.06 43.71
N GLU A 628 -6.23 -13.28 43.89
CA GLU A 628 -5.32 -13.62 44.99
C GLU A 628 -4.08 -12.73 45.09
N LEU A 629 -3.46 -12.34 43.96
CA LEU A 629 -2.28 -11.49 43.96
C LEU A 629 -2.63 -10.03 44.31
N LEU A 630 -3.72 -9.51 43.76
CA LEU A 630 -4.16 -8.13 44.05
C LEU A 630 -4.70 -7.99 45.48
N GLU A 631 -5.32 -9.04 46.05
CA GLU A 631 -5.69 -9.06 47.46
C GLU A 631 -4.46 -9.00 48.36
N LYS A 632 -3.40 -9.77 48.06
CA LYS A 632 -2.11 -9.68 48.78
C LYS A 632 -1.52 -8.28 48.70
N ALA A 633 -1.51 -7.67 47.52
CA ALA A 633 -1.04 -6.29 47.36
C ALA A 633 -1.93 -5.28 48.12
N ARG A 634 -3.24 -5.49 48.15
CA ARG A 634 -4.19 -4.62 48.86
C ARG A 634 -4.01 -4.70 50.37
N ASP A 635 -3.82 -5.90 50.91
CA ASP A 635 -3.52 -6.11 52.33
C ASP A 635 -2.15 -5.50 52.69
N MET A 636 -1.16 -5.63 51.80
CA MET A 636 0.14 -4.98 52.00
C MET A 636 0.07 -3.44 52.00
N VAL A 637 -0.80 -2.81 51.22
CA VAL A 637 -0.85 -1.34 51.16
C VAL A 637 -1.84 -0.75 52.17
N PHE A 638 -2.98 -1.40 52.40
CA PHE A 638 -4.09 -0.86 53.18
C PHE A 638 -4.41 -1.65 54.46
N GLY A 639 -3.86 -2.85 54.63
CA GLY A 639 -3.98 -3.60 55.86
C GLY A 639 -3.19 -2.93 56.99
N SER A 640 -3.72 -2.98 58.21
CA SER A 640 -3.04 -2.51 59.42
C SER A 640 -1.99 -3.52 59.89
N THR A 641 -1.03 -3.84 59.03
CA THR A 641 -0.02 -4.89 59.26
C THR A 641 1.31 -4.32 59.76
N ILE A 642 1.58 -3.02 59.55
CA ILE A 642 2.85 -2.40 59.91
C ILE A 642 2.77 -1.85 61.33
N VAL A 643 3.83 -2.05 62.10
CA VAL A 643 4.01 -1.40 63.40
C VAL A 643 4.60 -0.01 63.18
N PHE A 644 3.84 1.01 63.53
CA PHE A 644 4.24 2.42 63.56
C PHE A 644 4.56 2.79 65.01
N ASN A 645 5.77 3.26 65.27
CA ASN A 645 6.21 3.64 66.60
C ASN A 645 5.99 5.14 66.81
N PHE A 646 5.08 5.49 67.71
CA PHE A 646 4.91 6.86 68.15
C PHE A 646 5.91 7.17 69.26
N TYR A 647 6.81 8.13 69.03
CA TYR A 647 7.87 8.48 69.99
C TYR A 647 7.39 9.65 70.86
N THR A 648 7.37 9.50 72.19
CA THR A 648 7.06 10.64 73.10
C THR A 648 8.34 11.32 73.58
N ASN A 649 9.43 10.56 73.69
CA ASN A 649 10.79 11.04 73.90
C ASN A 649 11.78 9.98 73.35
N ARG A 650 13.09 10.21 73.47
CA ARG A 650 14.14 9.27 73.02
C ARG A 650 14.05 7.85 73.63
N SER A 651 13.40 7.67 74.78
CA SER A 651 13.41 6.42 75.55
C SER A 651 12.05 5.72 75.64
N MET A 652 10.96 6.37 75.23
CA MET A 652 9.59 5.86 75.29
C MET A 652 8.95 5.88 73.90
N GLU A 653 8.64 4.68 73.39
CA GLU A 653 7.92 4.47 72.13
C GLU A 653 6.63 3.67 72.36
N TYR A 654 5.58 4.03 71.64
CA TYR A 654 4.29 3.34 71.66
C TYR A 654 4.01 2.73 70.28
N PRO A 655 4.08 1.39 70.14
CA PRO A 655 3.79 0.73 68.87
C PRO A 655 2.29 0.72 68.57
N MET A 656 1.92 1.16 67.37
CA MET A 656 0.56 1.20 66.84
C MET A 656 0.50 0.47 65.50
N LYS A 657 -0.49 -0.40 65.29
CA LYS A 657 -0.70 -1.04 63.99
C LYS A 657 -1.37 -0.07 63.02
N SER A 658 -0.70 0.21 61.90
CA SER A 658 -1.15 1.17 60.89
C SER A 658 -0.93 0.63 59.48
N SER A 659 -1.68 1.18 58.52
CA SER A 659 -1.47 0.92 57.10
C SER A 659 -0.42 1.87 56.51
N VAL A 660 0.15 1.52 55.36
CA VAL A 660 1.11 2.37 54.63
C VAL A 660 0.54 3.77 54.39
N ALA A 661 -0.72 3.87 53.97
CA ALA A 661 -1.38 5.14 53.70
C ALA A 661 -1.55 5.99 54.98
N GLN A 662 -1.82 5.35 56.12
CA GLN A 662 -1.92 6.04 57.42
C GLN A 662 -0.55 6.51 57.91
N ILE A 663 0.49 5.68 57.77
CA ILE A 663 1.86 6.05 58.15
C ILE A 663 2.33 7.27 57.36
N ALA A 664 2.07 7.31 56.05
CA ALA A 664 2.42 8.47 55.23
C ALA A 664 1.68 9.74 55.65
N ALA A 665 0.39 9.65 55.98
CA ALA A 665 -0.37 10.80 56.49
C ALA A 665 0.13 11.28 57.87
N LEU A 666 0.47 10.35 58.77
CA LEU A 666 0.99 10.66 60.10
C LEU A 666 2.36 11.33 60.01
N ILE A 667 3.28 10.79 59.21
CA ILE A 667 4.60 11.39 58.97
C ILE A 667 4.45 12.81 58.40
N ALA A 668 3.59 13.00 57.39
CA ALA A 668 3.34 14.33 56.83
C ALA A 668 2.76 15.32 57.86
N THR A 669 1.93 14.85 58.79
CA THR A 669 1.32 15.67 59.85
C THR A 669 2.34 16.08 60.90
N HIS A 670 3.21 15.17 61.33
CA HIS A 670 4.31 15.46 62.26
C HIS A 670 5.32 16.43 61.65
N ILE A 671 5.65 16.26 60.37
CA ILE A 671 6.50 17.21 59.63
C ILE A 671 5.83 18.58 59.51
N GLY A 672 4.53 18.63 59.24
CA GLY A 672 3.78 19.89 59.20
C GLY A 672 3.79 20.63 60.54
N SER A 673 3.73 19.89 61.65
CA SER A 673 3.80 20.46 63.00
C SER A 673 5.20 21.05 63.25
N LEU A 674 6.26 20.29 62.95
CA LEU A 674 7.66 20.70 63.12
C LEU A 674 8.05 21.93 62.27
N ILE A 675 7.45 22.10 61.09
CA ILE A 675 7.73 23.23 60.17
C ILE A 675 7.03 24.52 60.61
N THR A 676 6.00 24.43 61.45
CA THR A 676 5.21 25.58 61.88
C THR A 676 5.92 26.38 62.99
N ASP A 677 6.90 25.78 63.66
CA ASP A 677 7.66 26.45 64.72
C ASP A 677 8.65 27.48 64.14
N ASP A 678 8.65 28.68 64.74
CA ASP A 678 9.43 29.84 64.30
C ASP A 678 10.93 29.72 64.65
N GLU A 679 11.27 29.07 65.77
CA GLU A 679 12.65 28.80 66.22
C GLU A 679 12.79 27.34 66.65
N ILE A 680 13.74 26.62 66.06
CA ILE A 680 13.99 25.20 66.38
C ILE A 680 15.09 25.08 67.43
N THR A 681 14.77 24.39 68.52
CA THR A 681 15.65 24.18 69.67
C THR A 681 16.18 22.74 69.74
N TYR A 682 17.17 22.51 70.59
CA TYR A 682 17.70 21.15 70.83
C TYR A 682 16.67 20.19 71.44
N ASP A 683 15.59 20.70 72.05
CA ASP A 683 14.52 19.88 72.59
C ASP A 683 13.60 19.35 71.47
N ASP A 684 13.45 20.08 70.36
CA ASP A 684 12.68 19.64 69.18
C ASP A 684 13.37 18.48 68.45
N ALA A 685 14.71 18.46 68.45
CA ALA A 685 15.52 17.33 67.99
C ALA A 685 15.31 16.05 68.81
N ARG A 686 14.85 16.18 70.06
CA ARG A 686 14.47 15.08 70.96
C ARG A 686 12.95 14.91 71.06
N GLY A 687 12.22 15.76 70.36
CA GLY A 687 10.79 15.89 70.38
C GLY A 687 10.08 14.75 69.66
N SER A 688 8.79 14.63 69.95
CA SER A 688 7.92 13.59 69.41
C SER A 688 7.82 13.67 67.89
N ASP A 689 7.67 14.87 67.33
CA ASP A 689 7.43 15.09 65.90
C ASP A 689 8.64 14.71 65.04
N TYR A 690 9.84 15.11 65.45
CA TYR A 690 11.08 14.75 64.75
C TYR A 690 11.34 13.24 64.79
N LEU A 691 11.35 12.65 65.99
CA LEU A 691 11.65 11.22 66.15
C LEU A 691 10.62 10.33 65.46
N THR A 692 9.36 10.74 65.43
CA THR A 692 8.29 10.01 64.75
C THR A 692 8.38 10.13 63.23
N ALA A 693 8.76 11.30 62.71
CA ALA A 693 8.90 11.51 61.27
C ALA A 693 10.11 10.78 60.65
N THR A 694 11.23 10.65 61.37
CA THR A 694 12.47 10.09 60.81
C THR A 694 12.62 8.58 60.99
N ASN A 695 11.97 7.96 61.97
CA ASN A 695 12.21 6.55 62.33
C ASN A 695 11.14 5.56 61.82
N ASN A 696 10.12 6.01 61.10
CA ASN A 696 8.97 5.19 60.68
C ASN A 696 8.88 4.93 59.15
N ASN A 697 9.91 5.26 58.37
CA ASN A 697 9.90 5.12 56.91
C ASN A 697 10.26 3.70 56.42
N ASP A 698 11.15 2.98 57.11
CA ASP A 698 11.76 1.74 56.60
C ASP A 698 10.75 0.61 56.37
N LEU A 699 9.97 0.24 57.39
CA LEU A 699 8.98 -0.85 57.29
C LEU A 699 7.89 -0.55 56.24
N ALA A 700 7.46 0.71 56.15
CA ALA A 700 6.46 1.12 55.16
C ALA A 700 7.01 1.06 53.73
N THR A 701 8.27 1.42 53.51
CA THR A 701 8.88 1.41 52.18
C THR A 701 9.29 0.00 51.71
N GLU A 702 9.68 -0.88 52.62
CA GLU A 702 9.89 -2.30 52.35
C GLU A 702 8.57 -2.98 51.92
N GLN A 703 7.49 -2.71 52.65
CA GLN A 703 6.18 -3.27 52.35
C GLN A 703 5.61 -2.75 51.02
N MET A 704 5.82 -1.47 50.68
CA MET A 704 5.50 -0.93 49.35
C MET A 704 6.32 -1.59 48.23
N SER A 705 7.59 -1.91 48.47
CA SER A 705 8.43 -2.61 47.49
C SER A 705 7.93 -4.03 47.25
N SER A 706 7.53 -4.74 48.30
CA SER A 706 6.90 -6.05 48.21
C SER A 706 5.57 -5.99 47.45
N ALA A 707 4.72 -4.99 47.73
CA ALA A 707 3.46 -4.80 47.01
C ALA A 707 3.66 -4.56 45.51
N LEU A 708 4.70 -3.80 45.12
CA LEU A 708 5.05 -3.58 43.71
C LEU A 708 5.47 -4.87 42.99
N LEU A 709 6.23 -5.74 43.67
CA LEU A 709 6.63 -7.04 43.11
C LEU A 709 5.43 -7.95 42.88
N VAL A 710 4.46 -7.96 43.82
CA VAL A 710 3.22 -8.73 43.67
C VAL A 710 2.36 -8.18 42.53
N CYS A 711 2.27 -6.85 42.38
CA CYS A 711 1.58 -6.23 41.25
C CYS A 711 2.26 -6.54 39.90
N LEU A 712 3.60 -6.58 39.88
CA LEU A 712 4.37 -6.96 38.70
C LEU A 712 4.13 -8.43 38.33
N GLU A 713 4.08 -9.33 39.31
CA GLU A 713 3.74 -10.75 39.08
C GLU A 713 2.34 -10.91 38.51
N TYR A 714 1.37 -10.08 38.94
CA TYR A 714 0.04 -10.06 38.36
C TYR A 714 0.05 -9.67 36.88
N ILE A 715 0.82 -8.65 36.49
CA ILE A 715 0.93 -8.23 35.08
C ILE A 715 1.62 -9.32 34.25
N LEU A 716 2.69 -9.92 34.76
CA LEU A 716 3.43 -10.98 34.06
C LEU A 716 2.64 -12.28 33.86
N LYS A 717 1.60 -12.53 34.66
CA LYS A 717 0.69 -13.67 34.48
C LYS A 717 -0.44 -13.39 33.47
N GLN A 718 -0.55 -12.17 32.96
CA GLN A 718 -1.52 -11.80 31.93
C GLN A 718 -0.98 -11.88 30.51
N ASP A 719 0.36 -11.85 30.35
CA ASP A 719 1.08 -12.25 29.13
C ASP A 719 1.12 -13.79 29.02
#